data_AF-A0A1H0HSI2-F1
#
_entry.id   AF-A0A1H0HSI2-F1
#
_cell.length_a   1.000
_cell.length_b   1.000
_cell.length_c   1.000
_cell.angle_alpha   90.00
_cell.angle_beta   90.00
_cell.angle_gamma   90.00
#
_symmetry.space_group_name_H-M   'P 1'
#
loop_
_entity.id
_entity.type
_entity.pdbx_description
1 polymer ?
#
loop_
_entity_poly.entity_id
_entity_poly.type
_entity_poly.pdbx_seq_one_letter_code
_entity_poly.pdbx_strand_id
1 'polypeptide(L)'
;MTIDSWEKLAGATAAGEATVELQLVLPLLALLGYGKEDIAPKHPVIFQEGRKGRPHEADFAIFNGEGRSKTDALLVVEAKKAGESLTDAQRQAESYAANVGAPFLLCMNGKAIEVWQMQLAGASERVVVGQVAEILSLQSKLEILLRKEAAVAYKCRIQRPNLAGNGPDLSAYLERQLDAFKDHGIKRRLMFGQLTVVLSGELLSRYPRGCVVEGPSGFGKSTLASSLMNELVLGYVQTRKIPIHVWLPDAFRSGVSFRGFLVDRIRSHCPAAVESVLVEAFRADGGWLVLDGMERLSEGDVAALSTEIRLLQQDFPRLGVVVFGRRQRLVDSVLPVLTLCELNEEEQRKVAMLTFNNEGWCSSFFGSMPSSFRKLTGVPLLLVRFAKGYSESGRVPVHAEELFSDWLMQLLSKSGNRPSTEVAAFRKAMSVVAWMTRAGPVRADDAIYAIEAAGIAAGSFDELVSLGAVAGNQAAVELVHEALADYFRVRRILSNRTLLEAELEKLDEATDGFFPILLAALAPDKETAGLIWQAVRRCNLDVLLQCVRFNAAMGPDSKTTTLDEANEEVLREFAWSLDCFLDCFPALRRSAISWLSGSQGQEGFRLIGAVDGPMNALSWQVQPIKSGYEYQTHGGEREFKALHGSSIDIQGGRDRGMLLGAEHTLKSLLELAQGRRLQGGLIYVEERLLSRLHRLELAESRSPICGYRFDDILRWLEPHRGEGAGSPFDRRFLIDEVLADVESLRSMDRSSVSAWWWDYLDPVSKLPRDDAAVVAYFKEKYRRIVFGYREVCEASLAGHLQNLGMYRALPMRWNVVFERGADGQPFRTKATWRPVQSWSEVDCDVELVEEIDFNWSDETLTSELVRLGRYAGRHLLISTANLAVPFQQSSAYKASVGESAVLTEISDWVAKDIESLFREFGRP
;
A
#
# COMPACT_ATOMS: atom_id res chain seq x y z
N MET A 1 23.95 44.38 75.05
CA MET A 1 23.01 43.25 75.27
C MET A 1 22.62 42.74 73.90
N THR A 2 22.98 41.50 73.57
CA THR A 2 22.53 40.85 72.33
C THR A 2 21.05 40.53 72.48
N ILE A 3 20.22 41.08 71.59
CA ILE A 3 18.80 40.74 71.50
C ILE A 3 18.73 39.38 70.78
N ASP A 4 18.37 38.34 71.52
CA ASP A 4 18.31 36.94 71.09
C ASP A 4 16.91 36.32 71.26
N SER A 5 15.92 37.12 71.68
CA SER A 5 14.51 36.70 71.84
C SER A 5 13.55 37.82 71.44
N TRP A 6 12.33 37.45 71.06
CA TRP A 6 11.27 38.40 70.67
C TRP A 6 10.84 39.31 71.82
N GLU A 7 10.88 38.85 73.08
CA GLU A 7 10.56 39.64 74.26
C GLU A 7 11.57 40.76 74.50
N LYS A 8 12.86 40.47 74.25
CA LYS A 8 13.92 41.50 74.33
C LYS A 8 13.81 42.51 73.18
N LEU A 9 13.34 42.08 72.01
CA LEU A 9 13.08 42.96 70.87
C LEU A 9 11.92 43.92 71.14
N ALA A 10 10.85 43.44 71.80
CA ALA A 10 9.70 44.27 72.18
C ALA A 10 10.06 45.40 73.18
N GLY A 11 11.07 45.17 74.04
CA GLY A 11 11.56 46.14 75.01
C GLY A 11 12.68 47.07 74.49
N ALA A 12 13.13 46.90 73.25
CA ALA A 12 14.24 47.68 72.70
C ALA A 12 13.77 49.08 72.25
N THR A 13 14.55 50.11 72.59
CA THR A 13 14.27 51.50 72.20
C THR A 13 15.40 52.04 71.33
N ALA A 14 15.06 52.56 70.15
CA ALA A 14 16.00 53.15 69.21
C ALA A 14 15.56 54.58 68.90
N ALA A 15 16.47 55.56 69.05
CA ALA A 15 16.16 56.99 68.89
C ALA A 15 16.63 57.57 67.54
N GLY A 16 17.63 56.94 66.89
CA GLY A 16 18.18 57.30 65.59
C GLY A 16 18.08 56.18 64.56
N GLU A 17 18.19 56.51 63.28
CA GLU A 17 18.14 55.55 62.15
C GLU A 17 19.16 54.42 62.29
N ALA A 18 20.44 54.75 62.55
CA ALA A 18 21.49 53.75 62.78
C ALA A 18 21.21 52.85 64.00
N THR A 19 20.53 53.36 65.03
CA THR A 19 20.12 52.53 66.18
C THR A 19 18.92 51.63 65.84
N VAL A 20 18.04 52.04 64.92
CA VAL A 20 16.93 51.20 64.42
C VAL A 20 17.50 50.05 63.58
N GLU A 21 18.44 50.34 62.68
CA GLU A 21 19.15 49.33 61.89
C GLU A 21 19.84 48.28 62.79
N LEU A 22 20.65 48.74 63.75
CA LEU A 22 21.50 47.84 64.56
C LEU A 22 20.77 47.15 65.71
N GLN A 23 19.81 47.80 66.35
CA GLN A 23 19.17 47.29 67.58
C GLN A 23 17.78 46.72 67.35
N LEU A 24 17.16 46.94 66.19
CA LEU A 24 15.83 46.42 65.89
C LEU A 24 15.82 45.55 64.63
N VAL A 25 16.32 46.08 63.50
CA VAL A 25 16.30 45.37 62.21
C VAL A 25 17.20 44.14 62.22
N LEU A 26 18.49 44.28 62.56
CA LEU A 26 19.41 43.14 62.55
C LEU A 26 19.01 42.01 63.52
N PRO A 27 18.59 42.29 64.77
CA PRO A 27 18.08 41.25 65.67
C PRO A 27 16.78 40.60 65.15
N LEU A 28 15.88 41.36 64.54
CA LEU A 28 14.66 40.81 63.93
C LEU A 28 15.01 39.84 62.79
N LEU A 29 15.95 40.20 61.91
CA LEU A 29 16.40 39.32 60.83
C LEU A 29 17.04 38.04 61.37
N ALA A 30 17.84 38.14 62.44
CA ALA A 30 18.42 36.97 63.09
C ALA A 30 17.33 36.04 63.68
N LEU A 31 16.29 36.60 64.32
CA LEU A 31 15.14 35.84 64.84
C LEU A 31 14.31 35.18 63.73
N LEU A 32 14.28 35.78 62.54
CA LEU A 32 13.63 35.23 61.34
C LEU A 32 14.49 34.18 60.60
N GLY A 33 15.68 33.87 61.11
CA GLY A 33 16.55 32.81 60.59
C GLY A 33 17.55 33.26 59.53
N TYR A 34 17.81 34.56 59.38
CA TYR A 34 18.81 35.07 58.43
C TYR A 34 20.20 35.17 59.09
N GLY A 35 21.19 34.57 58.44
CA GLY A 35 22.60 34.62 58.85
C GLY A 35 23.33 35.84 58.29
N LYS A 36 24.61 36.01 58.66
CA LYS A 36 25.43 37.13 58.17
C LYS A 36 25.67 37.05 56.66
N GLU A 37 25.74 35.83 56.14
CA GLU A 37 25.87 35.50 54.74
C GLU A 37 24.67 35.99 53.91
N ASP A 38 23.47 35.98 54.48
CA ASP A 38 22.23 36.39 53.81
C ASP A 38 22.11 37.92 53.70
N ILE A 39 22.68 38.67 54.64
CA ILE A 39 22.45 40.11 54.81
C ILE A 39 23.51 40.93 54.07
N ALA A 40 23.09 41.78 53.12
CA ALA A 40 23.93 42.78 52.48
C ALA A 40 23.54 44.19 52.94
N PRO A 41 24.31 44.83 53.85
CA PRO A 41 24.08 46.21 54.24
C PRO A 41 24.45 47.19 53.11
N LYS A 42 23.71 48.30 52.99
CA LYS A 42 23.94 49.36 51.98
C LYS A 42 24.13 48.80 50.57
N HIS A 43 23.23 47.89 50.18
CA HIS A 43 23.33 47.19 48.91
C HIS A 43 22.99 48.13 47.74
N PRO A 44 23.86 48.25 46.72
CA PRO A 44 23.64 49.17 45.61
C PRO A 44 22.48 48.69 44.71
N VAL A 45 21.56 49.61 44.39
CA VAL A 45 20.40 49.39 43.52
C VAL A 45 20.62 50.11 42.20
N ILE A 46 20.68 49.34 41.11
CA ILE A 46 20.95 49.84 39.75
C ILE A 46 19.62 50.01 39.02
N PHE A 47 19.25 51.26 38.68
CA PHE A 47 17.99 51.58 38.01
C PHE A 47 18.06 51.54 36.47
N GLN A 48 19.19 51.92 35.86
CA GLN A 48 19.50 51.80 34.42
C GLN A 48 21.03 51.87 34.19
N GLU A 49 21.59 50.99 33.36
CA GLU A 49 23.00 51.07 32.93
C GLU A 49 23.22 52.34 32.07
N GLY A 50 23.95 53.32 32.59
CA GLY A 50 24.44 54.45 31.78
C GLY A 50 24.46 55.85 32.40
N ARG A 51 23.87 56.09 33.57
CA ARG A 51 23.97 57.41 34.25
C ARG A 51 24.91 57.37 35.46
N LYS A 52 26.01 58.12 35.41
CA LYS A 52 26.92 58.37 36.55
C LYS A 52 26.26 59.32 37.55
N GLY A 53 25.53 58.76 38.51
CA GLY A 53 25.09 59.41 39.76
C GLY A 53 25.57 58.60 40.98
N ARG A 54 25.41 59.15 42.19
CA ARG A 54 25.69 58.40 43.44
C ARG A 54 24.77 57.17 43.47
N PRO A 55 25.28 55.94 43.72
CA PRO A 55 24.45 54.74 43.76
C PRO A 55 23.37 54.90 44.82
N HIS A 56 22.14 54.55 44.46
CA HIS A 56 21.07 54.39 45.43
C HIS A 56 21.35 53.10 46.21
N GLU A 57 21.29 53.14 47.54
CA GLU A 57 21.64 52.01 48.40
C GLU A 57 20.44 51.70 49.30
N ALA A 58 20.03 50.43 49.33
CA ALA A 58 19.05 49.96 50.31
C ALA A 58 19.74 49.73 51.66
N ASP A 59 19.09 50.07 52.77
CA ASP A 59 19.70 49.90 54.10
C ASP A 59 20.14 48.45 54.33
N PHE A 60 19.25 47.50 54.02
CA PHE A 60 19.61 46.10 53.87
C PHE A 60 18.91 45.45 52.69
N ALA A 61 19.64 44.59 51.96
CA ALA A 61 19.06 43.62 51.05
C ALA A 61 19.41 42.21 51.56
N ILE A 62 18.40 41.35 51.67
CA ILE A 62 18.51 40.01 52.24
C ILE A 62 18.41 39.00 51.11
N PHE A 63 19.31 38.03 51.07
CA PHE A 63 19.42 37.02 50.01
C PHE A 63 19.38 35.61 50.60
N ASN A 64 19.14 34.61 49.74
CA ASN A 64 19.27 33.21 50.10
C ASN A 64 20.74 32.76 49.93
N GLY A 65 21.56 32.96 50.97
CA GLY A 65 23.00 32.69 50.93
C GLY A 65 23.83 33.83 50.34
N GLU A 66 25.06 33.52 49.93
CA GLU A 66 26.04 34.53 49.46
C GLU A 66 25.74 35.09 48.05
N GLY A 67 24.83 34.47 47.31
CA GLY A 67 24.42 34.92 45.97
C GLY A 67 23.77 36.29 46.02
N ARG A 68 24.39 37.30 45.38
CA ARG A 68 23.87 38.69 45.31
C ARG A 68 23.09 38.96 44.04
N SER A 69 22.36 37.97 43.56
CA SER A 69 21.60 38.02 42.32
C SER A 69 20.12 38.30 42.57
N LYS A 70 19.40 38.71 41.51
CA LYS A 70 17.94 38.86 41.57
C LYS A 70 17.22 37.56 41.88
N THR A 71 17.79 36.39 41.57
CA THR A 71 17.18 35.09 41.88
C THR A 71 17.27 34.75 43.36
N ASP A 72 18.18 35.39 44.09
CA ASP A 72 18.47 35.04 45.48
C ASP A 72 17.90 36.07 46.49
N ALA A 73 17.58 37.30 46.06
CA ALA A 73 17.00 38.36 46.90
C ALA A 73 15.62 38.03 47.54
N LEU A 74 15.50 37.98 48.86
CA LEU A 74 14.27 37.61 49.57
C LEU A 74 13.52 38.82 50.14
N LEU A 75 14.25 39.82 50.65
CA LEU A 75 13.66 40.93 51.39
C LEU A 75 14.51 42.20 51.20
N VAL A 76 13.88 43.35 51.01
CA VAL A 76 14.54 44.66 51.13
C VAL A 76 14.06 45.35 52.40
N VAL A 77 14.99 45.94 53.15
CA VAL A 77 14.68 46.66 54.38
C VAL A 77 15.07 48.12 54.24
N GLU A 78 14.16 49.01 54.64
CA GLU A 78 14.39 50.44 54.77
C GLU A 78 14.08 50.88 56.21
N ALA A 79 15.05 51.49 56.87
CA ALA A 79 14.93 52.01 58.22
C ALA A 79 14.80 53.54 58.20
N LYS A 80 14.07 54.10 59.16
CA LYS A 80 13.99 55.54 59.39
C LYS A 80 14.18 55.88 60.87
N LYS A 81 14.37 57.16 61.15
CA LYS A 81 14.47 57.66 62.53
C LYS A 81 13.14 57.51 63.28
N ALA A 82 13.24 57.33 64.59
CA ALA A 82 12.12 57.30 65.53
C ALA A 82 11.08 58.43 65.29
N GLY A 83 9.91 58.06 64.78
CA GLY A 83 8.77 58.97 64.59
C GLY A 83 8.61 59.59 63.19
N GLU A 84 9.50 59.30 62.24
CA GLU A 84 9.33 59.71 60.84
C GLU A 84 8.30 58.85 60.10
N SER A 85 7.59 59.40 59.12
CA SER A 85 6.58 58.65 58.37
C SER A 85 7.22 57.52 57.56
N LEU A 86 6.60 56.33 57.57
CA LEU A 86 7.02 55.19 56.75
C LEU A 86 6.55 55.30 55.28
N THR A 87 5.75 56.29 54.91
CA THR A 87 5.22 56.43 53.54
C THR A 87 6.31 56.69 52.50
N ASP A 88 7.31 57.51 52.83
CA ASP A 88 8.43 57.77 51.91
C ASP A 88 9.40 56.58 51.87
N ALA A 89 9.60 55.92 53.02
CA ALA A 89 10.38 54.68 53.12
C ALA A 89 9.77 53.56 52.28
N GLN A 90 8.43 53.43 52.28
CA GLN A 90 7.70 52.46 51.46
C GLN A 90 7.97 52.65 49.97
N ARG A 91 7.78 53.87 49.43
CA ARG A 91 7.99 54.12 48.00
C ARG A 91 9.43 53.83 47.56
N GLN A 92 10.39 54.14 48.43
CA GLN A 92 11.80 53.87 48.21
C GLN A 92 12.09 52.36 48.24
N ALA A 93 11.59 51.66 49.27
CA ALA A 93 11.73 50.22 49.43
C ALA A 93 11.04 49.42 48.32
N GLU A 94 9.88 49.86 47.82
CA GLU A 94 9.20 49.26 46.66
C GLU A 94 10.05 49.37 45.40
N SER A 95 10.61 50.56 45.16
CA SER A 95 11.51 50.80 44.04
C SER A 95 12.77 49.94 44.12
N TYR A 96 13.32 49.76 45.33
CA TYR A 96 14.49 48.92 45.57
C TYR A 96 14.17 47.43 45.42
N ALA A 97 13.07 46.96 46.02
CA ALA A 97 12.63 45.58 45.92
C ALA A 97 12.35 45.17 44.46
N ALA A 98 11.73 46.04 43.67
CA ALA A 98 11.50 45.79 42.24
C ALA A 98 12.81 45.65 41.43
N ASN A 99 13.81 46.49 41.72
CA ASN A 99 15.09 46.43 41.01
C ASN A 99 15.99 45.29 41.46
N VAL A 100 16.01 44.98 42.76
CA VAL A 100 16.78 43.88 43.34
C VAL A 100 16.10 42.52 43.14
N GLY A 101 14.79 42.50 42.83
CA GLY A 101 14.03 41.27 42.61
C GLY A 101 13.59 40.58 43.91
N ALA A 102 13.36 41.36 44.97
CA ALA A 102 12.92 40.85 46.27
C ALA A 102 11.38 40.81 46.35
N PRO A 103 10.78 39.67 46.77
CA PRO A 103 9.32 39.53 46.90
C PRO A 103 8.71 40.27 48.10
N PHE A 104 9.53 40.62 49.10
CA PHE A 104 9.08 41.32 50.30
C PHE A 104 9.87 42.61 50.51
N LEU A 105 9.23 43.56 51.19
CA LEU A 105 9.89 44.73 51.76
C LEU A 105 9.44 44.96 53.19
N LEU A 106 10.36 45.43 54.03
CA LEU A 106 10.13 45.76 55.43
C LEU A 106 10.55 47.20 55.68
N CYS A 107 9.63 47.99 56.24
CA CYS A 107 9.89 49.37 56.63
C CYS A 107 9.76 49.50 58.15
N MET A 108 10.74 50.14 58.82
CA MET A 108 10.73 50.31 60.27
C MET A 108 11.30 51.66 60.69
N ASN A 109 10.62 52.35 61.61
CA ASN A 109 11.07 53.65 62.14
C ASN A 109 11.26 53.64 63.66
N GLY A 110 11.57 52.49 64.27
CA GLY A 110 11.73 52.35 65.71
C GLY A 110 10.45 52.41 66.56
N LYS A 111 9.31 52.85 66.00
CA LYS A 111 7.99 52.81 66.66
C LYS A 111 6.99 51.93 65.91
N ALA A 112 6.99 51.98 64.59
CA ALA A 112 6.11 51.25 63.70
C ALA A 112 6.91 50.30 62.80
N ILE A 113 6.26 49.22 62.41
CA ILE A 113 6.76 48.22 61.46
C ILE A 113 5.68 47.99 60.40
N GLU A 114 6.09 47.97 59.14
CA GLU A 114 5.26 47.58 58.00
C GLU A 114 5.97 46.53 57.15
N VAL A 115 5.22 45.53 56.69
CA VAL A 115 5.68 44.54 55.71
C VAL A 115 4.75 44.57 54.51
N TRP A 116 5.35 44.64 53.34
CA TRP A 116 4.63 44.56 52.09
C TRP A 116 5.12 43.36 51.28
N GLN A 117 4.18 42.73 50.59
CA GLN A 117 4.37 41.50 49.85
C GLN A 117 3.96 41.72 48.39
N MET A 118 4.87 41.40 47.47
CA MET A 118 4.61 41.49 46.04
C MET A 118 3.65 40.39 45.61
N GLN A 119 2.48 40.77 45.09
CA GLN A 119 1.49 39.83 44.56
C GLN A 119 1.87 39.35 43.16
N LEU A 120 1.26 38.24 42.71
CA LEU A 120 1.43 37.69 41.36
C LEU A 120 1.16 38.70 40.24
N ALA A 121 0.27 39.67 40.48
CA ALA A 121 -0.05 40.74 39.53
C ALA A 121 1.00 41.88 39.47
N GLY A 122 2.09 41.77 40.25
CA GLY A 122 3.19 42.73 40.28
C GLY A 122 3.00 43.93 41.22
N ALA A 123 1.83 44.09 41.85
CA ALA A 123 1.59 45.12 42.86
C ALA A 123 1.94 44.60 44.27
N SER A 124 2.54 45.46 45.11
CA SER A 124 2.81 45.13 46.52
C SER A 124 1.59 45.43 47.39
N GLU A 125 1.21 44.49 48.23
CA GLU A 125 0.13 44.63 49.20
C GLU A 125 0.71 44.73 50.61
N ARG A 126 0.15 45.62 51.44
CA ARG A 126 0.55 45.78 52.84
C ARG A 126 -0.05 44.65 53.67
N VAL A 127 0.78 43.69 54.07
CA VAL A 127 0.36 42.45 54.75
C VAL A 127 0.57 42.47 56.26
N VAL A 128 1.45 43.33 56.77
CA VAL A 128 1.64 43.57 58.21
C VAL A 128 1.76 45.06 58.50
N VAL A 129 1.07 45.51 59.54
CA VAL A 129 1.17 46.86 60.13
C VAL A 129 1.06 46.73 61.63
N GLY A 130 1.92 47.41 62.39
CA GLY A 130 1.74 47.56 63.82
C GLY A 130 2.87 48.33 64.49
N GLN A 131 2.88 48.33 65.83
CA GLN A 131 3.93 48.98 66.61
C GLN A 131 5.03 47.98 67.00
N VAL A 132 6.28 48.45 67.05
CA VAL A 132 7.43 47.64 67.48
C VAL A 132 7.27 47.18 68.93
N ALA A 133 6.64 47.99 69.79
CA ALA A 133 6.32 47.59 71.17
C ALA A 133 5.33 46.40 71.24
N GLU A 134 4.55 46.17 70.18
CA GLU A 134 3.57 45.10 70.07
C GLU A 134 4.08 43.93 69.21
N ILE A 135 5.39 43.87 68.93
CA ILE A 135 5.96 42.89 67.99
C ILE A 135 5.70 41.43 68.36
N LEU A 136 5.51 41.12 69.66
CA LEU A 136 5.08 39.80 70.13
C LEU A 136 3.71 39.39 69.56
N SER A 137 2.78 40.35 69.39
CA SER A 137 1.47 40.09 68.75
C SER A 137 1.57 39.92 67.23
N LEU A 138 2.66 40.43 66.62
CA LEU A 138 2.94 40.33 65.19
C LEU A 138 3.83 39.13 64.84
N GLN A 139 4.47 38.52 65.83
CA GLN A 139 5.48 37.46 65.66
C GLN A 139 5.00 36.37 64.70
N SER A 140 3.83 35.79 64.95
CA SER A 140 3.29 34.70 64.12
C SER A 140 3.13 35.11 62.65
N LYS A 141 2.68 36.34 62.38
CA LYS A 141 2.54 36.85 61.01
C LYS A 141 3.90 37.11 60.36
N LEU A 142 4.85 37.66 61.11
CA LEU A 142 6.21 37.92 60.63
C LEU A 142 6.94 36.60 60.34
N GLU A 143 6.79 35.58 61.18
CA GLU A 143 7.38 34.25 60.96
C GLU A 143 6.73 33.52 59.78
N ILE A 144 5.40 33.59 59.62
CA ILE A 144 4.70 32.96 58.49
C ILE A 144 5.12 33.57 57.14
N LEU A 145 5.46 34.86 57.11
CA LEU A 145 5.75 35.58 55.87
C LEU A 145 7.24 35.72 55.58
N LEU A 146 8.03 36.14 56.57
CA LEU A 146 9.40 36.61 56.39
C LEU A 146 10.46 35.66 56.93
N ARG A 147 10.10 34.56 57.60
CA ARG A 147 11.08 33.55 57.99
C ARG A 147 11.79 33.03 56.74
N LYS A 148 13.10 32.77 56.81
CA LYS A 148 13.92 32.43 55.63
C LYS A 148 13.28 31.35 54.75
N GLU A 149 12.82 30.25 55.33
CA GLU A 149 12.18 29.16 54.56
C GLU A 149 10.88 29.61 53.88
N ALA A 150 10.07 30.41 54.57
CA ALA A 150 8.81 30.93 54.05
C ALA A 150 9.02 31.94 52.92
N ALA A 151 10.00 32.83 53.08
CA ALA A 151 10.37 33.81 52.06
C ALA A 151 10.93 33.16 50.80
N VAL A 152 11.77 32.12 50.94
CA VAL A 152 12.25 31.30 49.82
C VAL A 152 11.10 30.57 49.13
N ALA A 153 10.21 29.92 49.88
CA ALA A 153 9.06 29.21 49.31
C ALA A 153 8.12 30.15 48.54
N TYR A 154 7.84 31.34 49.10
CA TYR A 154 7.04 32.35 48.42
C TYR A 154 7.74 32.90 47.19
N LYS A 155 9.05 33.15 47.27
CA LYS A 155 9.87 33.56 46.12
C LYS A 155 9.79 32.53 45.00
N CYS A 156 9.95 31.25 45.29
CA CYS A 156 9.77 30.18 44.31
C CYS A 156 8.36 30.14 43.72
N ARG A 157 7.33 30.46 44.52
CA ARG A 157 5.93 30.51 44.09
C ARG A 157 5.64 31.66 43.11
N ILE A 158 6.24 32.83 43.31
CA ILE A 158 6.06 33.97 42.40
C ILE A 158 7.11 34.03 41.28
N GLN A 159 8.26 33.35 41.43
CA GLN A 159 9.29 33.20 40.41
C GLN A 159 9.02 32.07 39.41
N ARG A 160 7.93 31.30 39.57
CA ARG A 160 7.51 30.36 38.53
C ARG A 160 6.08 30.60 38.05
N PRO A 161 5.85 30.72 36.72
CA PRO A 161 6.82 30.93 35.64
C PRO A 161 6.60 32.27 34.93
N ASN A 162 7.61 33.13 34.90
CA ASN A 162 8.48 33.22 33.71
C ASN A 162 8.22 32.13 32.66
N LEU A 163 7.36 32.47 31.70
CA LEU A 163 6.95 31.71 30.52
C LEU A 163 8.05 31.42 29.50
N ALA A 164 9.32 31.66 29.84
CA ALA A 164 10.45 31.48 28.93
C ALA A 164 11.22 30.16 29.15
N GLY A 165 10.74 29.22 29.99
CA GLY A 165 11.57 28.05 30.34
C GLY A 165 10.91 26.71 30.59
N ASN A 166 9.64 26.61 31.02
CA ASN A 166 8.95 25.32 31.15
C ASN A 166 7.45 25.54 30.96
N GLY A 167 6.90 25.08 29.84
CA GLY A 167 5.46 25.00 29.63
C GLY A 167 4.77 24.08 30.67
N PRO A 168 3.44 24.00 30.67
CA PRO A 168 2.72 23.02 31.48
C PRO A 168 3.29 21.63 31.24
N ASP A 169 3.32 20.79 32.28
CA ASP A 169 3.69 19.39 32.09
C ASP A 169 2.62 18.71 31.22
N LEU A 170 2.97 18.50 29.95
CA LEU A 170 2.12 17.86 28.95
C LEU A 170 2.36 16.34 28.89
N SER A 171 3.17 15.76 29.77
CA SER A 171 3.54 14.34 29.71
C SER A 171 2.31 13.43 29.71
N ALA A 172 1.37 13.65 30.62
CA ALA A 172 0.12 12.87 30.68
C ALA A 172 -0.74 13.02 29.41
N TYR A 173 -0.76 14.21 28.80
CA TYR A 173 -1.45 14.44 27.54
C TYR A 173 -0.78 13.68 26.39
N LEU A 174 0.55 13.78 26.29
CA LEU A 174 1.34 13.15 25.22
C LEU A 174 1.34 11.63 25.31
N GLU A 175 1.47 11.06 26.51
CA GLU A 175 1.31 9.61 26.75
C GLU A 175 -0.07 9.12 26.28
N ARG A 176 -1.12 9.91 26.56
CA ARG A 176 -2.47 9.56 26.12
C ARG A 176 -2.63 9.65 24.60
N GLN A 177 -2.02 10.64 23.95
CA GLN A 177 -2.00 10.70 22.49
C GLN A 177 -1.22 9.51 21.90
N LEU A 178 -0.08 9.15 22.48
CA LEU A 178 0.73 8.02 22.02
C LEU A 178 -0.04 6.69 22.09
N ASP A 179 -0.76 6.42 23.18
CA ASP A 179 -1.59 5.21 23.31
C ASP A 179 -2.80 5.25 22.34
N ALA A 180 -3.41 6.42 22.12
CA ALA A 180 -4.52 6.58 21.20
C ALA A 180 -4.12 6.38 19.72
N PHE A 181 -2.86 6.65 19.37
CA PHE A 181 -2.34 6.60 18.00
C PHE A 181 -1.21 5.57 17.83
N LYS A 182 -1.19 4.53 18.67
CA LYS A 182 -0.17 3.46 18.67
C LYS A 182 -0.13 2.58 17.42
N ASP A 183 -1.22 2.54 16.65
CA ASP A 183 -1.30 1.75 15.43
C ASP A 183 -0.48 2.41 14.33
N HIS A 184 0.56 1.71 13.88
CA HIS A 184 1.47 2.22 12.86
C HIS A 184 0.88 1.99 11.47
N GLY A 185 0.65 3.08 10.75
CA GLY A 185 0.39 3.04 9.31
C GLY A 185 1.68 2.90 8.51
N ILE A 186 1.56 2.61 7.21
CA ILE A 186 2.70 2.67 6.29
C ILE A 186 2.94 4.11 5.83
N LYS A 187 4.17 4.41 5.39
CA LYS A 187 4.42 5.63 4.60
C LYS A 187 3.64 5.56 3.29
N ARG A 188 3.01 6.66 2.90
CA ARG A 188 2.12 6.76 1.74
C ARG A 188 2.68 7.70 0.68
N ARG A 189 2.40 7.42 -0.59
CA ARG A 189 2.59 8.37 -1.68
C ARG A 189 1.42 9.35 -1.77
N LEU A 190 1.76 10.62 -1.94
CA LEU A 190 0.85 11.71 -2.24
C LEU A 190 1.29 12.41 -3.53
N MET A 191 0.34 12.95 -4.29
CA MET A 191 0.59 13.77 -5.46
C MET A 191 0.37 15.24 -5.17
N PHE A 192 1.35 16.06 -5.52
CA PHE A 192 1.22 17.51 -5.57
C PHE A 192 1.15 17.95 -7.05
N GLY A 193 0.00 18.51 -7.47
CA GLY A 193 -0.29 18.74 -8.88
C GLY A 193 -0.38 17.43 -9.68
N GLN A 194 -0.03 17.46 -10.97
CA GLN A 194 -0.15 16.28 -11.85
C GLN A 194 1.11 15.39 -11.91
N LEU A 195 2.28 15.85 -11.47
CA LEU A 195 3.55 15.17 -11.76
C LEU A 195 4.48 14.97 -10.56
N THR A 196 4.23 15.62 -9.41
CA THR A 196 5.16 15.54 -8.27
C THR A 196 4.65 14.55 -7.23
N VAL A 197 5.39 13.46 -7.01
CA VAL A 197 5.13 12.52 -5.91
C VAL A 197 5.88 12.99 -4.65
N VAL A 198 5.17 13.01 -3.53
CA VAL A 198 5.67 13.34 -2.19
C VAL A 198 5.39 12.16 -1.27
N LEU A 199 6.38 11.74 -0.49
CA LEU A 199 6.19 10.69 0.52
C LEU A 199 5.63 11.28 1.81
N SER A 200 4.76 10.55 2.49
CA SER A 200 4.07 11.05 3.67
C SER A 200 5.01 11.41 4.83
N GLY A 201 6.14 10.70 4.94
CA GLY A 201 7.19 11.00 5.92
C GLY A 201 7.98 12.28 5.65
N GLU A 202 7.73 12.96 4.51
CA GLU A 202 8.32 14.25 4.19
C GLU A 202 7.32 15.41 4.41
N LEU A 203 6.06 15.12 4.78
CA LEU A 203 5.02 16.15 4.85
C LEU A 203 5.36 17.26 5.84
N LEU A 204 5.80 16.89 7.05
CA LEU A 204 6.07 17.84 8.13
C LEU A 204 7.30 18.72 7.85
N SER A 205 8.31 18.17 7.16
CA SER A 205 9.56 18.88 6.83
C SER A 205 9.43 19.73 5.56
N ARG A 206 8.74 19.22 4.53
CA ARG A 206 8.54 19.89 3.24
C ARG A 206 7.48 20.98 3.30
N TYR A 207 6.48 20.84 4.17
CA TYR A 207 5.39 21.79 4.33
C TYR A 207 5.27 22.27 5.79
N PRO A 208 6.21 23.11 6.27
CA PRO A 208 6.28 23.51 7.68
C PRO A 208 5.10 24.36 8.17
N ARG A 209 4.35 24.99 7.25
CA ARG A 209 3.08 25.70 7.56
C ARG A 209 1.87 24.78 7.49
N GLY A 210 2.05 23.54 7.02
CA GLY A 210 0.99 22.57 6.83
C GLY A 210 0.52 22.42 5.38
N CYS A 211 -0.49 21.59 5.18
CA CYS A 211 -1.03 21.22 3.87
C CYS A 211 -2.45 20.67 3.99
N VAL A 212 -3.16 20.59 2.87
CA VAL A 212 -4.42 19.84 2.76
C VAL A 212 -4.14 18.50 2.10
N VAL A 213 -4.50 17.41 2.77
CA VAL A 213 -4.41 16.05 2.24
C VAL A 213 -5.80 15.58 1.83
N GLU A 214 -6.01 15.50 0.53
CA GLU A 214 -7.23 15.00 -0.07
C GLU A 214 -7.12 13.52 -0.41
N GLY A 215 -8.23 12.80 -0.34
CA GLY A 215 -8.29 11.43 -0.83
C GLY A 215 -9.69 10.85 -0.78
N PRO A 216 -10.02 9.86 -1.63
CA PRO A 216 -11.28 9.14 -1.55
C PRO A 216 -11.47 8.45 -0.18
N SER A 217 -12.67 7.97 0.11
CA SER A 217 -12.89 7.18 1.33
C SER A 217 -12.15 5.86 1.26
N GLY A 218 -11.69 5.34 2.39
CA GLY A 218 -10.97 4.06 2.43
C GLY A 218 -9.52 4.10 1.92
N PHE A 219 -9.04 5.25 1.41
CA PHE A 219 -7.65 5.46 1.01
C PHE A 219 -6.67 5.62 2.20
N GLY A 220 -7.18 5.62 3.42
CA GLY A 220 -6.36 5.65 4.64
C GLY A 220 -6.01 7.05 5.13
N LYS A 221 -6.83 8.08 4.85
CA LYS A 221 -6.65 9.45 5.39
C LYS A 221 -6.52 9.47 6.91
N SER A 222 -7.50 8.91 7.63
CA SER A 222 -7.45 8.85 9.10
C SER A 222 -6.29 8.00 9.61
N THR A 223 -5.94 6.90 8.91
CA THR A 223 -4.75 6.10 9.24
C THR A 223 -3.46 6.92 9.08
N LEU A 224 -3.38 7.75 8.04
CA LEU A 224 -2.26 8.66 7.83
C LEU A 224 -2.25 9.79 8.87
N ALA A 225 -3.41 10.34 9.23
CA ALA A 225 -3.54 11.33 10.31
C ALA A 225 -3.04 10.77 11.64
N SER A 226 -3.42 9.52 11.99
CA SER A 226 -2.90 8.80 13.15
C SER A 226 -1.39 8.61 13.10
N SER A 227 -0.85 8.20 11.93
CA SER A 227 0.58 8.00 11.74
C SER A 227 1.37 9.30 11.91
N LEU A 228 0.90 10.41 11.32
CA LEU A 228 1.48 11.74 11.52
C LEU A 228 1.39 12.19 12.97
N MET A 229 0.28 11.92 13.65
CA MET A 229 0.11 12.27 15.06
C MET A 229 1.12 11.53 15.94
N ASN A 230 1.34 10.24 15.69
CA ASN A 230 2.36 9.47 16.39
C ASN A 230 3.78 10.03 16.13
N GLU A 231 4.12 10.35 14.87
CA GLU A 231 5.40 10.99 14.51
C GLU A 231 5.61 12.31 15.24
N LEU A 232 4.56 13.14 15.32
CA LEU A 232 4.59 14.43 16.00
C LEU A 232 4.74 14.31 17.53
N VAL A 233 4.05 13.36 18.15
CA VAL A 233 4.15 13.09 19.60
C VAL A 233 5.56 12.59 19.95
N LEU A 234 6.11 11.66 19.16
CA LEU A 234 7.50 11.19 19.33
C LEU A 234 8.53 12.31 19.10
N GLY A 235 8.26 13.21 18.13
CA GLY A 235 9.10 14.36 17.82
C GLY A 235 8.99 15.53 18.81
N TYR A 236 8.06 15.50 19.76
CA TYR A 236 7.83 16.59 20.71
C TYR A 236 9.06 16.91 21.56
N VAL A 237 9.82 15.90 21.99
CA VAL A 237 11.02 16.08 22.83
C VAL A 237 12.05 17.01 22.16
N GLN A 238 12.15 16.95 20.84
CA GLN A 238 13.10 17.74 20.05
C GLN A 238 12.51 19.08 19.62
N THR A 239 11.24 19.08 19.18
CA THR A 239 10.63 20.26 18.53
C THR A 239 9.93 21.18 19.51
N ARG A 240 9.50 20.68 20.67
CA ARG A 240 8.60 21.35 21.64
C ARG A 240 7.27 21.84 21.05
N LYS A 241 6.96 21.50 19.79
CA LYS A 241 5.70 21.85 19.12
C LYS A 241 4.59 20.95 19.61
N ILE A 242 3.59 21.52 20.29
CA ILE A 242 2.46 20.76 20.82
C ILE A 242 1.63 20.16 19.66
N PRO A 243 1.48 18.83 19.58
CA PRO A 243 0.64 18.20 18.59
C PRO A 243 -0.79 18.08 19.12
N ILE A 244 -1.78 18.44 18.31
CA ILE A 244 -3.20 18.33 18.67
C ILE A 244 -3.97 17.70 17.52
N HIS A 245 -4.57 16.53 17.77
CA HIS A 245 -5.52 15.90 16.85
C HIS A 245 -6.96 16.35 17.14
N VAL A 246 -7.63 16.84 16.11
CA VAL A 246 -9.01 17.34 16.14
C VAL A 246 -9.85 16.57 15.15
N TRP A 247 -10.87 15.87 15.65
CA TRP A 247 -11.96 15.39 14.81
C TRP A 247 -12.93 16.55 14.58
N LEU A 248 -12.93 17.09 13.37
CA LEU A 248 -13.63 18.32 13.04
C LEU A 248 -15.14 18.29 13.36
N PRO A 249 -15.88 17.20 13.10
CA PRO A 249 -17.30 17.15 13.46
C PRO A 249 -17.59 17.39 14.95
N ASP A 250 -16.72 16.92 15.84
CA ASP A 250 -16.92 17.11 17.29
C ASP A 250 -16.65 18.57 17.67
N ALA A 251 -15.66 19.20 17.04
CA ALA A 251 -15.33 20.61 17.28
C ALA A 251 -16.52 21.52 16.96
N PHE A 252 -17.15 21.35 15.80
CA PHE A 252 -18.29 22.17 15.37
C PHE A 252 -19.62 21.81 16.07
N ARG A 253 -19.78 20.58 16.55
CA ARG A 253 -20.97 20.17 17.35
C ARG A 253 -20.92 20.61 18.81
N SER A 254 -19.73 20.87 19.34
CA SER A 254 -19.54 21.20 20.76
C SER A 254 -20.22 22.51 21.20
N GLY A 255 -20.48 23.42 20.26
CA GLY A 255 -21.01 24.77 20.55
C GLY A 255 -20.01 25.71 21.22
N VAL A 256 -18.76 25.26 21.42
CA VAL A 256 -17.65 26.06 21.96
C VAL A 256 -16.85 26.67 20.80
N SER A 257 -16.15 27.78 21.03
CA SER A 257 -15.21 28.32 20.04
C SER A 257 -14.13 27.31 19.69
N PHE A 258 -13.60 27.35 18.47
CA PHE A 258 -12.58 26.39 18.02
C PHE A 258 -11.34 26.38 18.93
N ARG A 259 -10.90 27.57 19.39
CA ARG A 259 -9.81 27.69 20.39
C ARG A 259 -10.17 27.07 21.73
N GLY A 260 -11.40 27.29 22.22
CA GLY A 260 -11.89 26.66 23.45
C GLY A 260 -11.88 25.13 23.35
N PHE A 261 -12.29 24.59 22.20
CA PHE A 261 -12.22 23.14 21.95
C PHE A 261 -10.79 22.59 22.00
N LEU A 262 -9.80 23.29 21.43
CA LEU A 262 -8.38 22.90 21.53
C LEU A 262 -7.91 22.85 22.99
N VAL A 263 -8.31 23.83 23.80
CA VAL A 263 -7.98 23.88 25.23
C VAL A 263 -8.61 22.72 25.98
N ASP A 264 -9.89 22.41 25.73
CA ASP A 264 -10.60 21.33 26.42
C ASP A 264 -10.00 19.94 26.11
N ARG A 265 -9.47 19.74 24.90
CA ARG A 265 -8.75 18.51 24.51
C ARG A 265 -7.49 18.29 25.34
N ILE A 266 -6.75 19.35 25.65
CA ILE A 266 -5.54 19.26 26.50
C ILE A 266 -5.94 19.19 27.98
N ARG A 267 -6.91 20.03 28.39
CA ARG A 267 -7.37 20.17 29.78
C ARG A 267 -7.88 18.86 30.38
N SER A 268 -8.49 18.01 29.57
CA SER A 268 -8.95 16.67 29.95
C SER A 268 -7.83 15.80 30.55
N HIS A 269 -6.56 16.09 30.25
CA HIS A 269 -5.38 15.36 30.75
C HIS A 269 -4.39 16.24 31.49
N CYS A 270 -4.45 17.57 31.30
CA CYS A 270 -3.65 18.55 32.02
C CYS A 270 -4.56 19.68 32.52
N PRO A 271 -5.13 19.58 33.74
CA PRO A 271 -6.12 20.54 34.25
C PRO A 271 -5.63 21.99 34.31
N ALA A 272 -4.31 22.20 34.37
CA ALA A 272 -3.67 23.51 34.33
C ALA A 272 -3.72 24.18 32.94
N ALA A 273 -4.15 23.46 31.89
CA ALA A 273 -4.31 24.01 30.56
C ALA A 273 -5.48 25.00 30.49
N VAL A 274 -5.12 26.26 30.26
CA VAL A 274 -6.04 27.38 29.99
C VAL A 274 -5.64 28.04 28.67
N GLU A 275 -6.55 28.83 28.09
CA GLU A 275 -6.35 29.41 26.76
C GLU A 275 -5.08 30.27 26.66
N SER A 276 -4.77 31.06 27.69
CA SER A 276 -3.54 31.87 27.73
C SER A 276 -2.27 31.03 27.62
N VAL A 277 -2.23 29.87 28.27
CA VAL A 277 -1.10 28.94 28.25
C VAL A 277 -0.91 28.32 26.87
N LEU A 278 -2.00 27.97 26.19
CA LEU A 278 -1.94 27.44 24.82
C LEU A 278 -1.44 28.51 23.82
N VAL A 279 -1.94 29.75 23.96
CA VAL A 279 -1.53 30.89 23.13
C VAL A 279 -0.04 31.19 23.31
N GLU A 280 0.45 31.17 24.55
CA GLU A 280 1.88 31.39 24.84
C GLU A 280 2.75 30.26 24.30
N ALA A 281 2.33 29.00 24.45
CA ALA A 281 3.04 27.87 23.86
C ALA A 281 3.12 27.95 22.33
N PHE A 282 2.03 28.30 21.65
CA PHE A 282 2.03 28.51 20.20
C PHE A 282 2.89 29.70 19.76
N ARG A 283 3.04 30.74 20.58
CA ARG A 283 3.96 31.85 20.28
C ARG A 283 5.43 31.48 20.47
N ALA A 284 5.75 30.78 21.55
CA ALA A 284 7.12 30.41 21.87
C ALA A 284 7.68 29.34 20.91
N ASP A 285 7.03 28.18 20.88
CA ASP A 285 7.54 26.98 20.23
C ASP A 285 6.76 26.61 18.97
N GLY A 286 5.53 27.12 18.83
CA GLY A 286 4.60 26.74 17.76
C GLY A 286 3.79 25.50 18.12
N GLY A 287 3.19 24.88 17.11
CA GLY A 287 2.37 23.69 17.30
C GLY A 287 2.05 23.00 15.99
N TRP A 288 1.39 21.84 16.10
CA TRP A 288 0.84 21.13 14.96
C TRP A 288 -0.62 20.78 15.22
N LEU A 289 -1.48 21.19 14.30
CA LEU A 289 -2.88 20.79 14.27
C LEU A 289 -3.08 19.73 13.19
N VAL A 290 -3.56 18.56 13.58
CA VAL A 290 -3.98 17.49 12.67
C VAL A 290 -5.51 17.46 12.69
N LEU A 291 -6.13 17.97 11.63
CA LEU A 291 -7.57 18.12 11.51
C LEU A 291 -8.11 17.03 10.59
N ASP A 292 -8.96 16.14 11.11
CA ASP A 292 -9.54 15.03 10.33
C ASP A 292 -11.07 15.15 10.24
N GLY A 293 -11.64 14.60 9.16
CA GLY A 293 -13.07 14.56 8.92
C GLY A 293 -13.67 15.83 8.33
N MET A 294 -12.90 16.62 7.57
CA MET A 294 -13.39 17.86 6.95
C MET A 294 -14.60 17.60 6.05
N GLU A 295 -14.66 16.43 5.39
CA GLU A 295 -15.77 16.06 4.50
C GLU A 295 -17.13 15.90 5.18
N ARG A 296 -17.17 15.91 6.52
CA ARG A 296 -18.40 15.77 7.31
C ARG A 296 -18.94 17.11 7.81
N LEU A 297 -18.28 18.21 7.46
CA LEU A 297 -18.71 19.57 7.79
C LEU A 297 -19.67 20.12 6.71
N SER A 298 -20.57 21.01 7.12
CA SER A 298 -21.38 21.78 6.16
C SER A 298 -20.54 22.83 5.42
N GLU A 299 -21.01 23.34 4.28
CA GLU A 299 -20.27 24.38 3.54
C GLU A 299 -20.03 25.65 4.39
N GLY A 300 -20.99 26.02 5.24
CA GLY A 300 -20.84 27.12 6.21
C GLY A 300 -19.75 26.85 7.25
N ASP A 301 -19.70 25.62 7.77
CA ASP A 301 -18.67 25.20 8.73
C ASP A 301 -17.28 25.11 8.08
N VAL A 302 -17.18 24.73 6.81
CA VAL A 302 -15.91 24.73 6.05
C VAL A 302 -15.40 26.17 5.86
N ALA A 303 -16.28 27.13 5.56
CA ALA A 303 -15.91 28.54 5.46
C ALA A 303 -15.45 29.12 6.82
N ALA A 304 -16.15 28.75 7.91
CA ALA A 304 -15.76 29.10 9.27
C ALA A 304 -14.39 28.49 9.64
N LEU A 305 -14.18 27.21 9.34
CA LEU A 305 -12.90 26.52 9.53
C LEU A 305 -11.76 27.20 8.76
N SER A 306 -11.99 27.55 7.49
CA SER A 306 -10.97 28.22 6.68
C SER A 306 -10.58 29.58 7.27
N THR A 307 -11.56 30.33 7.76
CA THR A 307 -11.33 31.62 8.44
C THR A 307 -10.53 31.42 9.73
N GLU A 308 -10.89 30.44 10.55
CA GLU A 308 -10.16 30.12 11.80
C GLU A 308 -8.72 29.68 11.52
N ILE A 309 -8.48 28.78 10.56
CA ILE A 309 -7.12 28.35 10.18
C ILE A 309 -6.29 29.55 9.73
N ARG A 310 -6.86 30.44 8.90
CA ARG A 310 -6.17 31.65 8.44
C ARG A 310 -5.80 32.57 9.61
N LEU A 311 -6.74 32.82 10.54
CA LEU A 311 -6.48 33.64 11.72
C LEU A 311 -5.41 33.02 12.62
N LEU A 312 -5.47 31.71 12.87
CA LEU A 312 -4.47 30.99 13.66
C LEU A 312 -3.08 31.04 13.01
N GLN A 313 -2.98 30.87 11.69
CA GLN A 313 -1.68 30.94 10.98
C GLN A 313 -1.13 32.36 10.88
N GLN A 314 -1.98 33.39 10.96
CA GLN A 314 -1.58 34.79 11.06
C GLN A 314 -1.08 35.11 12.47
N ASP A 315 -1.82 34.70 13.50
CA ASP A 315 -1.49 34.93 14.91
C ASP A 315 -0.25 34.13 15.35
N PHE A 316 -0.05 32.94 14.78
CA PHE A 316 1.01 32.00 15.15
C PHE A 316 1.77 31.50 13.91
N PRO A 317 2.80 32.24 13.41
CA PRO A 317 3.51 31.89 12.18
C PRO A 317 4.23 30.53 12.19
N ARG A 318 4.52 29.98 13.38
CA ARG A 318 5.19 28.67 13.58
C ARG A 318 4.21 27.49 13.69
N LEU A 319 2.90 27.75 13.62
CA LEU A 319 1.84 26.74 13.66
C LEU A 319 1.71 26.03 12.31
N GLY A 320 1.90 24.72 12.30
CA GLY A 320 1.62 23.87 11.15
C GLY A 320 0.20 23.30 11.23
N VAL A 321 -0.54 23.30 10.11
CA VAL A 321 -1.91 22.77 10.06
C VAL A 321 -2.04 21.75 8.93
N VAL A 322 -2.29 20.50 9.26
CA VAL A 322 -2.60 19.45 8.28
C VAL A 322 -4.08 19.16 8.31
N VAL A 323 -4.76 19.34 7.18
CA VAL A 323 -6.21 19.11 7.06
C VAL A 323 -6.46 17.92 6.18
N PHE A 324 -7.17 16.92 6.69
CA PHE A 324 -7.60 15.75 5.96
C PHE A 324 -9.05 15.90 5.52
N GLY A 325 -9.31 15.66 4.23
CA GLY A 325 -10.65 15.74 3.69
C GLY A 325 -10.83 15.13 2.31
N ARG A 326 -12.01 15.40 1.74
CA ARG A 326 -12.30 15.13 0.31
C ARG A 326 -12.09 16.42 -0.49
N ARG A 327 -12.24 16.37 -1.82
CA ARG A 327 -12.07 17.45 -2.83
C ARG A 327 -12.79 18.81 -2.57
N GLN A 328 -13.28 19.06 -1.35
CA GLN A 328 -13.70 20.36 -0.85
C GLN A 328 -12.46 21.21 -0.56
N ARG A 329 -12.36 22.35 -1.24
CA ARG A 329 -11.27 23.31 -0.99
C ARG A 329 -11.63 24.22 0.18
N LEU A 330 -10.67 24.41 1.09
CA LEU A 330 -10.72 25.53 2.03
C LEU A 330 -10.76 26.85 1.23
N VAL A 331 -11.77 27.67 1.48
CA VAL A 331 -11.97 28.96 0.80
C VAL A 331 -10.83 29.91 1.17
N ASP A 332 -10.11 30.46 0.19
CA ASP A 332 -8.98 31.39 0.38
C ASP A 332 -7.78 30.85 1.18
N SER A 333 -7.58 29.52 1.21
CA SER A 333 -6.42 28.93 1.89
C SER A 333 -5.15 28.98 1.05
N VAL A 334 -4.03 29.37 1.67
CA VAL A 334 -2.67 29.35 1.06
C VAL A 334 -2.02 27.97 1.19
N LEU A 335 -2.68 27.00 1.85
CA LEU A 335 -2.13 25.68 2.07
C LEU A 335 -2.04 24.87 0.76
N PRO A 336 -0.90 24.21 0.49
CA PRO A 336 -0.77 23.33 -0.67
C PRO A 336 -1.70 22.12 -0.52
N VAL A 337 -2.30 21.70 -1.65
CA VAL A 337 -3.20 20.55 -1.71
C VAL A 337 -2.45 19.35 -2.28
N LEU A 338 -2.47 18.24 -1.55
CA LEU A 338 -1.88 16.96 -1.94
C LEU A 338 -2.96 15.88 -2.03
N THR A 339 -2.93 15.06 -3.07
CA THR A 339 -3.87 13.95 -3.26
C THR A 339 -3.23 12.63 -2.89
N LEU A 340 -3.85 11.88 -1.99
CA LEU A 340 -3.41 10.55 -1.57
C LEU A 340 -3.57 9.53 -2.71
N CYS A 341 -2.47 8.86 -3.08
CA CYS A 341 -2.47 7.90 -4.18
C CYS A 341 -3.05 6.54 -3.78
N GLU A 342 -3.50 5.75 -4.77
CA GLU A 342 -3.71 4.31 -4.62
C GLU A 342 -2.44 3.59 -4.17
N LEU A 343 -2.60 2.45 -3.50
CA LEU A 343 -1.48 1.58 -3.13
C LEU A 343 -0.81 1.00 -4.38
N ASN A 344 0.50 1.17 -4.50
CA ASN A 344 1.29 0.35 -5.42
C ASN A 344 1.56 -1.04 -4.80
N GLU A 345 2.18 -1.94 -5.57
CA GLU A 345 2.47 -3.32 -5.11
C GLU A 345 3.30 -3.38 -3.82
N GLU A 346 4.25 -2.47 -3.64
CA GLU A 346 5.10 -2.42 -2.45
C GLU A 346 4.30 -1.96 -1.21
N GLU A 347 3.49 -0.91 -1.37
CA GLU A 347 2.60 -0.41 -0.32
C GLU A 347 1.52 -1.46 0.02
N GLN A 348 0.98 -2.17 -0.99
CA GLN A 348 0.05 -3.29 -0.78
C GLN A 348 0.70 -4.38 0.08
N ARG A 349 1.92 -4.81 -0.25
CA ARG A 349 2.66 -5.79 0.56
C ARG A 349 2.85 -5.31 1.99
N LYS A 350 3.27 -4.06 2.20
CA LYS A 350 3.46 -3.51 3.57
C LYS A 350 2.15 -3.48 4.36
N VAL A 351 1.03 -3.07 3.75
CA VAL A 351 -0.29 -3.06 4.42
C VAL A 351 -0.76 -4.48 4.75
N ALA A 352 -0.63 -5.43 3.82
CA ALA A 352 -0.94 -6.83 4.07
C ALA A 352 -0.04 -7.40 5.17
N MET A 353 1.23 -6.99 5.22
CA MET A 353 2.18 -7.42 6.25
C MET A 353 1.76 -6.99 7.65
N LEU A 354 1.21 -5.78 7.80
CA LEU A 354 0.60 -5.32 9.05
C LEU A 354 -0.60 -6.17 9.49
N THR A 355 -1.28 -6.83 8.54
CA THR A 355 -2.43 -7.70 8.83
C THR A 355 -1.99 -9.11 9.19
N PHE A 356 -1.08 -9.71 8.43
CA PHE A 356 -0.66 -11.10 8.60
C PHE A 356 0.43 -11.31 9.65
N ASN A 357 1.33 -10.33 9.80
CA ASN A 357 2.57 -10.46 10.60
C ASN A 357 3.41 -11.72 10.26
N ASN A 358 3.24 -12.28 9.05
CA ASN A 358 3.98 -13.42 8.51
C ASN A 358 4.24 -13.28 6.98
N GLU A 359 5.51 -13.22 6.57
CA GLU A 359 5.91 -12.98 5.16
C GLU A 359 5.48 -14.12 4.21
N GLY A 360 5.47 -15.36 4.69
CA GLY A 360 4.97 -16.51 3.94
C GLY A 360 3.49 -16.39 3.62
N TRP A 361 2.67 -15.99 4.60
CA TRP A 361 1.23 -15.77 4.40
C TRP A 361 0.96 -14.60 3.45
N CYS A 362 1.72 -13.51 3.58
CA CYS A 362 1.63 -12.36 2.67
C CYS A 362 1.95 -12.78 1.22
N SER A 363 3.01 -13.56 1.03
CA SER A 363 3.41 -14.07 -0.28
C SER A 363 2.36 -15.02 -0.86
N SER A 364 1.81 -15.94 -0.07
CA SER A 364 0.73 -16.85 -0.48
C SER A 364 -0.56 -16.11 -0.80
N PHE A 365 -0.92 -15.10 -0.01
CA PHE A 365 -2.09 -14.26 -0.25
C PHE A 365 -1.99 -13.56 -1.62
N PHE A 366 -0.89 -12.85 -1.89
CA PHE A 366 -0.73 -12.21 -3.20
C PHE A 366 -0.53 -13.23 -4.32
N GLY A 367 0.12 -14.35 -4.07
CA GLY A 367 0.31 -15.42 -5.06
C GLY A 367 -0.99 -16.08 -5.50
N SER A 368 -1.95 -16.21 -4.59
CA SER A 368 -3.28 -16.77 -4.86
C SER A 368 -4.32 -15.73 -5.30
N MET A 369 -4.08 -14.45 -5.03
CA MET A 369 -4.99 -13.36 -5.35
C MET A 369 -4.99 -13.03 -6.85
N PRO A 370 -6.16 -13.07 -7.51
CA PRO A 370 -6.25 -12.73 -8.91
C PRO A 370 -5.98 -11.24 -9.17
N SER A 371 -5.46 -10.92 -10.36
CA SER A 371 -5.06 -9.55 -10.72
C SER A 371 -6.21 -8.54 -10.68
N SER A 372 -7.44 -8.95 -11.02
CA SER A 372 -8.63 -8.10 -10.93
C SER A 372 -8.87 -7.61 -9.49
N PHE A 373 -8.78 -8.53 -8.52
CA PHE A 373 -8.84 -8.21 -7.10
C PHE A 373 -7.60 -7.45 -6.63
N ARG A 374 -6.40 -7.76 -7.16
CA ARG A 374 -5.18 -7.01 -6.84
C ARG A 374 -5.29 -5.53 -7.22
N LYS A 375 -5.91 -5.22 -8.38
CA LYS A 375 -6.25 -3.85 -8.79
C LYS A 375 -7.22 -3.21 -7.79
N LEU A 376 -8.29 -3.90 -7.39
CA LEU A 376 -9.22 -3.41 -6.36
C LEU A 376 -8.53 -3.13 -5.01
N THR A 377 -7.52 -3.93 -4.65
CA THR A 377 -6.71 -3.70 -3.44
C THR A 377 -5.72 -2.55 -3.55
N GLY A 378 -5.70 -1.81 -4.67
CA GLY A 378 -5.18 -0.45 -4.71
C GLY A 378 -5.82 0.44 -3.64
N VAL A 379 -7.06 0.12 -3.25
CA VAL A 379 -7.75 0.74 -2.10
C VAL A 379 -7.41 0.00 -0.79
N PRO A 380 -6.76 0.66 0.18
CA PRO A 380 -6.33 0.06 1.45
C PRO A 380 -7.43 -0.63 2.24
N LEU A 381 -8.62 -0.03 2.29
CA LEU A 381 -9.75 -0.62 3.00
C LEU A 381 -10.12 -2.01 2.44
N LEU A 382 -10.12 -2.15 1.12
CA LEU A 382 -10.40 -3.42 0.47
C LEU A 382 -9.26 -4.41 0.72
N LEU A 383 -8.01 -3.97 0.61
CA LEU A 383 -6.85 -4.82 0.89
C LEU A 383 -6.87 -5.41 2.30
N VAL A 384 -7.07 -4.57 3.34
CA VAL A 384 -7.11 -5.03 4.73
C VAL A 384 -8.23 -6.05 4.92
N ARG A 385 -9.36 -5.90 4.22
CA ARG A 385 -10.46 -6.87 4.28
C ARG A 385 -10.14 -8.18 3.58
N PHE A 386 -9.59 -8.13 2.37
CA PHE A 386 -9.14 -9.33 1.68
C PHE A 386 -8.10 -10.09 2.51
N ALA A 387 -7.15 -9.36 3.11
CA ALA A 387 -6.13 -9.94 3.97
C ALA A 387 -6.74 -10.58 5.24
N LYS A 388 -7.69 -9.91 5.91
CA LYS A 388 -8.41 -10.47 7.07
C LYS A 388 -9.24 -11.70 6.70
N GLY A 389 -10.05 -11.63 5.65
CA GLY A 389 -10.85 -12.77 5.20
C GLY A 389 -9.99 -13.97 4.80
N TYR A 390 -8.84 -13.72 4.17
CA TYR A 390 -7.85 -14.75 3.88
C TYR A 390 -7.21 -15.31 5.17
N SER A 391 -6.94 -14.47 6.16
CA SER A 391 -6.39 -14.92 7.44
C SER A 391 -7.32 -15.85 8.21
N GLU A 392 -8.64 -15.65 8.06
CA GLU A 392 -9.68 -16.45 8.73
C GLU A 392 -10.01 -17.75 7.97
N SER A 393 -10.07 -17.70 6.63
CA SER A 393 -10.52 -18.81 5.79
C SER A 393 -9.40 -19.59 5.10
N GLY A 394 -8.19 -19.04 5.05
CA GLY A 394 -7.07 -19.56 4.26
C GLY A 394 -7.28 -19.49 2.74
N ARG A 395 -8.34 -18.84 2.27
CA ARG A 395 -8.73 -18.80 0.85
C ARG A 395 -9.12 -17.39 0.41
N VAL A 396 -8.86 -17.07 -0.85
CA VAL A 396 -9.33 -15.81 -1.46
C VAL A 396 -10.82 -15.95 -1.73
N PRO A 397 -11.66 -14.93 -1.45
CA PRO A 397 -13.10 -14.99 -1.69
C PRO A 397 -13.41 -15.42 -3.13
N VAL A 398 -14.31 -16.38 -3.28
CA VAL A 398 -14.76 -16.90 -4.58
C VAL A 398 -16.10 -16.30 -5.01
N HIS A 399 -16.75 -15.54 -4.12
CA HIS A 399 -18.00 -14.84 -4.40
C HIS A 399 -17.84 -13.34 -4.23
N ALA A 400 -17.99 -12.61 -5.34
CA ALA A 400 -18.01 -11.15 -5.30
C ALA A 400 -19.16 -10.64 -4.40
N GLU A 401 -20.32 -11.30 -4.38
CA GLU A 401 -21.48 -10.84 -3.60
C GLU A 401 -21.24 -10.84 -2.09
N GLU A 402 -20.55 -11.84 -1.54
CA GLU A 402 -20.20 -11.90 -0.11
C GLU A 402 -19.38 -10.65 0.28
N LEU A 403 -18.42 -10.29 -0.56
CA LEU A 403 -17.54 -9.14 -0.36
C LEU A 403 -18.31 -7.80 -0.33
N PHE A 404 -19.19 -7.58 -1.31
CA PHE A 404 -19.98 -6.33 -1.37
C PHE A 404 -21.08 -6.31 -0.31
N SER A 405 -21.67 -7.45 0.02
CA SER A 405 -22.71 -7.55 1.06
C SER A 405 -22.15 -7.24 2.44
N ASP A 406 -21.00 -7.80 2.79
CA ASP A 406 -20.32 -7.52 4.05
C ASP A 406 -19.84 -6.07 4.13
N TRP A 407 -19.35 -5.52 3.00
CA TRP A 407 -19.03 -4.11 2.92
C TRP A 407 -20.25 -3.24 3.19
N LEU A 408 -21.36 -3.50 2.52
CA LEU A 408 -22.60 -2.77 2.70
C LEU A 408 -23.11 -2.88 4.14
N MET A 409 -23.07 -4.07 4.72
CA MET A 409 -23.47 -4.27 6.12
C MET A 409 -22.61 -3.42 7.06
N GLN A 410 -21.29 -3.44 6.94
CA GLN A 410 -20.42 -2.61 7.78
C GLN A 410 -20.57 -1.10 7.53
N LEU A 411 -20.81 -0.70 6.29
CA LEU A 411 -21.02 0.71 5.93
C LEU A 411 -22.32 1.24 6.56
N LEU A 412 -23.37 0.42 6.52
CA LEU A 412 -24.70 0.78 6.98
C LEU A 412 -24.92 0.47 8.48
N SER A 413 -24.08 -0.33 9.13
CA SER A 413 -24.19 -0.68 10.56
C SER A 413 -23.36 0.18 11.51
N LYS A 414 -22.52 1.09 10.99
CA LYS A 414 -21.64 1.98 11.78
C LYS A 414 -22.36 2.92 12.77
N SER A 415 -23.69 2.94 12.79
CA SER A 415 -24.53 3.81 13.64
C SER A 415 -25.42 3.05 14.64
N GLY A 416 -25.16 1.77 14.91
CA GLY A 416 -25.98 0.95 15.82
C GLY A 416 -26.98 0.04 15.11
N ASN A 417 -27.77 -0.71 15.88
CA ASN A 417 -28.78 -1.67 15.40
C ASN A 417 -29.89 -0.94 14.62
N ARG A 418 -29.66 -0.66 13.33
CA ARG A 418 -30.67 -0.07 12.44
C ARG A 418 -31.73 -1.12 12.05
N PRO A 419 -33.02 -0.73 11.97
CA PRO A 419 -34.06 -1.59 11.44
C PRO A 419 -33.76 -2.04 9.99
N SER A 420 -34.15 -3.27 9.65
CA SER A 420 -33.94 -3.85 8.32
C SER A 420 -34.61 -3.06 7.18
N THR A 421 -35.72 -2.38 7.47
CA THR A 421 -36.45 -1.52 6.52
C THR A 421 -35.64 -0.29 6.11
N GLU A 422 -34.90 0.31 7.05
CA GLU A 422 -34.05 1.47 6.82
C GLU A 422 -32.80 1.09 6.02
N VAL A 423 -32.18 -0.05 6.34
CA VAL A 423 -31.07 -0.61 5.56
C VAL A 423 -31.49 -0.90 4.11
N ALA A 424 -32.71 -1.40 3.90
CA ALA A 424 -33.26 -1.63 2.57
C ALA A 424 -33.49 -0.31 1.80
N ALA A 425 -34.00 0.72 2.46
CA ALA A 425 -34.17 2.05 1.87
C ALA A 425 -32.81 2.66 1.46
N PHE A 426 -31.78 2.56 2.31
CA PHE A 426 -30.43 3.02 1.97
C PHE A 426 -29.82 2.27 0.79
N ARG A 427 -29.95 0.94 0.74
CA ARG A 427 -29.49 0.16 -0.43
C ARG A 427 -30.18 0.62 -1.72
N LYS A 428 -31.48 0.89 -1.67
CA LYS A 428 -32.24 1.37 -2.83
C LYS A 428 -31.82 2.79 -3.24
N ALA A 429 -31.61 3.70 -2.28
CA ALA A 429 -31.11 5.04 -2.56
C ALA A 429 -29.69 5.02 -3.13
N MET A 430 -28.78 4.19 -2.60
CA MET A 430 -27.44 4.01 -3.17
C MET A 430 -27.49 3.48 -4.60
N SER A 431 -28.41 2.55 -4.91
CA SER A 431 -28.62 2.06 -6.28
C SER A 431 -29.09 3.16 -7.24
N VAL A 432 -29.95 4.07 -6.78
CA VAL A 432 -30.36 5.25 -7.57
C VAL A 432 -29.16 6.15 -7.86
N VAL A 433 -28.37 6.50 -6.84
CA VAL A 433 -27.18 7.36 -7.00
C VAL A 433 -26.13 6.69 -7.90
N ALA A 434 -25.88 5.39 -7.74
CA ALA A 434 -24.97 4.63 -8.60
C ALA A 434 -25.36 4.72 -10.08
N TRP A 435 -26.66 4.64 -10.35
CA TRP A 435 -27.19 4.69 -11.72
C TRP A 435 -27.05 6.09 -12.34
N MET A 436 -27.40 7.12 -11.58
CA MET A 436 -27.30 8.51 -12.05
C MET A 436 -25.87 8.91 -12.38
N THR A 437 -24.91 8.35 -11.64
CA THR A 437 -23.50 8.76 -11.71
C THR A 437 -22.69 7.99 -12.74
N ARG A 438 -23.36 7.19 -13.58
CA ARG A 438 -22.73 6.38 -14.63
C ARG A 438 -21.96 7.21 -15.65
N ALA A 439 -22.47 8.39 -16.01
CA ALA A 439 -21.83 9.30 -16.97
C ALA A 439 -20.88 10.30 -16.30
N GLY A 440 -20.71 10.20 -14.97
CA GLY A 440 -20.00 11.16 -14.13
C GLY A 440 -20.87 11.65 -12.97
N PRO A 441 -20.30 12.46 -12.06
CA PRO A 441 -21.01 12.98 -10.89
C PRO A 441 -22.26 13.80 -11.24
N VAL A 442 -23.27 13.77 -10.38
CA VAL A 442 -24.54 14.52 -10.56
C VAL A 442 -24.75 15.55 -9.45
N ARG A 443 -25.64 16.54 -9.63
CA ARG A 443 -25.93 17.50 -8.57
C ARG A 443 -26.69 16.83 -7.41
N ALA A 444 -26.53 17.36 -6.21
CA ALA A 444 -27.22 16.84 -5.02
C ALA A 444 -28.74 16.94 -5.15
N ASP A 445 -29.25 18.06 -5.68
CA ASP A 445 -30.69 18.27 -5.89
C ASP A 445 -31.27 17.20 -6.84
N ASP A 446 -30.56 16.87 -7.91
CA ASP A 446 -30.97 15.85 -8.87
C ASP A 446 -30.97 14.45 -8.21
N ALA A 447 -29.97 14.16 -7.39
CA ALA A 447 -29.87 12.90 -6.65
C ALA A 447 -30.99 12.76 -5.60
N ILE A 448 -31.28 13.83 -4.85
CA ILE A 448 -32.37 13.87 -3.86
C ILE A 448 -33.70 13.66 -4.56
N TYR A 449 -33.97 14.40 -5.65
CA TYR A 449 -35.19 14.26 -6.42
C TYR A 449 -35.38 12.83 -6.95
N ALA A 450 -34.32 12.21 -7.45
CA ALA A 450 -34.38 10.82 -7.93
C ALA A 450 -34.61 9.80 -6.80
N ILE A 451 -34.05 10.04 -5.61
CA ILE A 451 -34.28 9.22 -4.41
C ILE A 451 -35.75 9.34 -3.97
N GLU A 452 -36.31 10.55 -3.95
CA GLU A 452 -37.72 10.80 -3.64
C GLU A 452 -38.64 10.16 -4.68
N ALA A 453 -38.32 10.29 -5.96
CA ALA A 453 -39.05 9.64 -7.06
C ALA A 453 -39.02 8.10 -6.95
N ALA A 454 -38.00 7.54 -6.29
CA ALA A 454 -37.92 6.11 -5.98
C ALA A 454 -38.72 5.70 -4.73
N GLY A 455 -39.43 6.64 -4.09
CA GLY A 455 -40.28 6.42 -2.91
C GLY A 455 -39.49 6.36 -1.60
N ILE A 456 -38.35 7.06 -1.52
CA ILE A 456 -37.47 7.08 -0.35
C ILE A 456 -37.43 8.52 0.20
N ALA A 457 -37.45 8.69 1.52
CA ALA A 457 -37.43 10.02 2.12
C ALA A 457 -36.14 10.78 1.79
N ALA A 458 -36.24 12.07 1.43
CA ALA A 458 -35.08 12.93 1.12
C ALA A 458 -33.99 12.92 2.21
N GLY A 459 -34.39 12.88 3.49
CA GLY A 459 -33.44 12.80 4.61
C GLY A 459 -32.51 11.58 4.56
N SER A 460 -32.87 10.53 3.81
CA SER A 460 -32.00 9.37 3.58
C SER A 460 -30.73 9.72 2.80
N PHE A 461 -30.78 10.76 1.97
CA PHE A 461 -29.61 11.24 1.23
C PHE A 461 -28.57 11.84 2.19
N ASP A 462 -28.98 12.74 3.07
CA ASP A 462 -28.12 13.35 4.07
C ASP A 462 -27.52 12.30 5.01
N GLU A 463 -28.31 11.28 5.36
CA GLU A 463 -27.84 10.18 6.18
C GLU A 463 -26.82 9.30 5.45
N LEU A 464 -27.02 9.01 4.17
CA LEU A 464 -26.02 8.30 3.34
C LEU A 464 -24.71 9.09 3.18
N VAL A 465 -24.79 10.42 3.08
CA VAL A 465 -23.61 11.30 3.10
C VAL A 465 -22.90 11.20 4.46
N SER A 466 -23.66 11.24 5.57
CA SER A 466 -23.11 11.12 6.93
C SER A 466 -22.42 9.79 7.20
N LEU A 467 -22.94 8.69 6.64
CA LEU A 467 -22.36 7.34 6.72
C LEU A 467 -21.12 7.18 5.85
N GLY A 468 -20.86 8.14 4.95
CA GLY A 468 -19.82 8.03 3.96
C GLY A 468 -20.11 6.93 2.94
N ALA A 469 -21.38 6.74 2.59
CA ALA A 469 -21.83 5.90 1.48
C ALA A 469 -21.91 6.68 0.16
N VAL A 470 -22.24 7.96 0.27
CA VAL A 470 -22.22 8.96 -0.81
C VAL A 470 -21.10 9.98 -0.54
N ALA A 471 -20.43 10.46 -1.58
CA ALA A 471 -19.43 11.52 -1.57
C ALA A 471 -19.86 12.66 -2.48
N GLY A 472 -19.70 13.92 -2.06
CA GLY A 472 -19.98 15.05 -2.94
C GLY A 472 -20.19 16.38 -2.23
N ASN A 473 -20.37 17.43 -3.03
CA ASN A 473 -20.92 18.73 -2.62
C ASN A 473 -22.26 18.95 -3.36
N GLN A 474 -22.88 20.13 -3.22
CA GLN A 474 -24.16 20.41 -3.91
C GLN A 474 -24.07 20.27 -5.45
N ALA A 475 -22.89 20.48 -6.03
CA ALA A 475 -22.67 20.48 -7.47
C ALA A 475 -22.31 19.10 -8.05
N ALA A 476 -21.72 18.20 -7.26
CA ALA A 476 -21.22 16.92 -7.72
C ALA A 476 -21.27 15.87 -6.61
N VAL A 477 -22.04 14.81 -6.83
CA VAL A 477 -22.33 13.72 -5.92
C VAL A 477 -22.12 12.39 -6.63
N GLU A 478 -21.50 11.45 -5.92
CA GLU A 478 -21.18 10.08 -6.36
C GLU A 478 -21.21 9.09 -5.19
N LEU A 479 -21.24 7.80 -5.48
CA LEU A 479 -20.98 6.81 -4.43
C LEU A 479 -19.50 6.84 -4.04
N VAL A 480 -19.23 6.48 -2.79
CA VAL A 480 -17.89 6.58 -2.22
C VAL A 480 -16.83 5.73 -2.93
N HIS A 481 -17.22 4.68 -3.65
CA HIS A 481 -16.30 3.84 -4.38
C HIS A 481 -16.91 3.28 -5.65
N GLU A 482 -16.14 3.34 -6.74
CA GLU A 482 -16.62 2.96 -8.07
C GLU A 482 -16.98 1.48 -8.15
N ALA A 483 -16.16 0.58 -7.61
CA ALA A 483 -16.52 -0.85 -7.53
C ALA A 483 -17.86 -1.13 -6.80
N LEU A 484 -18.22 -0.31 -5.79
CA LEU A 484 -19.51 -0.43 -5.13
C LEU A 484 -20.65 0.13 -6.00
N ALA A 485 -20.38 1.21 -6.75
CA ALA A 485 -21.29 1.72 -7.75
C ALA A 485 -21.52 0.70 -8.87
N ASP A 486 -20.46 0.07 -9.39
CA ASP A 486 -20.53 -0.98 -10.39
C ASP A 486 -21.32 -2.18 -9.89
N TYR A 487 -21.12 -2.60 -8.63
CA TYR A 487 -21.95 -3.63 -8.02
C TYR A 487 -23.45 -3.28 -8.09
N PHE A 488 -23.85 -2.06 -7.72
CA PHE A 488 -25.25 -1.63 -7.82
C PHE A 488 -25.75 -1.49 -9.26
N ARG A 489 -24.92 -0.95 -10.16
CA ARG A 489 -25.24 -0.80 -11.59
C ARG A 489 -25.47 -2.16 -12.22
N VAL A 490 -24.57 -3.12 -11.99
CA VAL A 490 -24.68 -4.50 -12.48
C VAL A 490 -25.96 -5.14 -11.98
N ARG A 491 -26.30 -5.04 -10.69
CA ARG A 491 -27.57 -5.57 -10.18
C ARG A 491 -28.79 -4.97 -10.87
N ARG A 492 -28.76 -3.67 -11.18
CA ARG A 492 -29.84 -3.00 -11.91
C ARG A 492 -29.92 -3.43 -13.37
N ILE A 493 -28.77 -3.61 -14.03
CA ILE A 493 -28.65 -4.10 -15.40
C ILE A 493 -29.21 -5.53 -15.50
N LEU A 494 -28.79 -6.43 -14.59
CA LEU A 494 -29.26 -7.82 -14.55
C LEU A 494 -30.76 -7.93 -14.25
N SER A 495 -31.35 -6.92 -13.62
CA SER A 495 -32.80 -6.85 -13.38
C SER A 495 -33.61 -6.38 -14.61
N ASN A 496 -32.96 -6.00 -15.72
CA ASN A 496 -33.62 -5.47 -16.91
C ASN A 496 -32.93 -5.94 -18.19
N ARG A 497 -33.60 -6.84 -18.94
CA ARG A 497 -33.08 -7.48 -20.15
C ARG A 497 -32.60 -6.50 -21.22
N THR A 498 -33.36 -5.44 -21.51
CA THR A 498 -32.99 -4.46 -22.54
C THR A 498 -31.74 -3.67 -22.15
N LEU A 499 -31.59 -3.35 -20.86
CA LEU A 499 -30.36 -2.72 -20.36
C LEU A 499 -29.17 -3.68 -20.43
N LEU A 500 -29.39 -4.95 -20.07
CA LEU A 500 -28.36 -5.99 -20.19
C LEU A 500 -27.86 -6.10 -21.62
N GLU A 501 -28.75 -6.30 -22.60
CA GLU A 501 -28.38 -6.43 -24.02
C GLU A 501 -27.56 -5.22 -24.50
N ALA A 502 -27.98 -3.99 -24.16
CA ALA A 502 -27.25 -2.77 -24.53
C ALA A 502 -25.86 -2.62 -23.87
N GLU A 503 -25.65 -3.18 -22.67
CA GLU A 503 -24.32 -3.22 -22.05
C GLU A 503 -23.45 -4.34 -22.61
N LEU A 504 -24.04 -5.51 -22.87
CA LEU A 504 -23.32 -6.62 -23.47
C LEU A 504 -22.80 -6.26 -24.86
N GLU A 505 -23.54 -5.48 -25.65
CA GLU A 505 -23.07 -4.99 -26.97
C GLU A 505 -21.75 -4.20 -26.90
N LYS A 506 -21.46 -3.55 -25.77
CA LYS A 506 -20.25 -2.73 -25.57
C LYS A 506 -19.01 -3.55 -25.19
N LEU A 507 -19.19 -4.83 -24.86
CA LEU A 507 -18.07 -5.72 -24.50
C LEU A 507 -17.29 -6.12 -25.76
N ASP A 508 -15.98 -5.93 -25.71
CA ASP A 508 -15.02 -6.16 -26.79
C ASP A 508 -13.61 -6.52 -26.24
N GLU A 509 -12.63 -6.70 -27.13
CA GLU A 509 -11.27 -7.11 -26.75
C GLU A 509 -10.56 -6.08 -25.87
N ALA A 510 -10.90 -4.79 -26.02
CA ALA A 510 -10.33 -3.68 -25.25
C ALA A 510 -10.96 -3.56 -23.86
N THR A 511 -12.07 -4.25 -23.62
CA THR A 511 -12.75 -4.26 -22.33
C THR A 511 -11.86 -4.87 -21.27
N ASP A 512 -11.55 -4.07 -20.25
CA ASP A 512 -10.80 -4.48 -19.08
C ASP A 512 -11.57 -4.17 -17.78
N GLY A 513 -10.98 -4.55 -16.65
CA GLY A 513 -11.51 -4.20 -15.34
C GLY A 513 -12.56 -5.18 -14.79
N PHE A 514 -13.23 -4.73 -13.74
CA PHE A 514 -13.99 -5.61 -12.84
C PHE A 514 -15.47 -5.77 -13.23
N PHE A 515 -15.97 -4.92 -14.13
CA PHE A 515 -17.39 -4.89 -14.49
C PHE A 515 -17.88 -6.17 -15.20
N PRO A 516 -17.20 -6.74 -16.22
CA PRO A 516 -17.64 -8.00 -16.84
C PRO A 516 -17.61 -9.18 -15.86
N ILE A 517 -16.64 -9.17 -14.93
CA ILE A 517 -16.51 -10.16 -13.87
C ILE A 517 -17.72 -10.09 -12.92
N LEU A 518 -18.15 -8.88 -12.56
CA LEU A 518 -19.37 -8.69 -11.76
C LEU A 518 -20.63 -9.14 -12.48
N LEU A 519 -20.76 -8.89 -13.79
CA LEU A 519 -21.90 -9.38 -14.58
C LEU A 519 -21.98 -10.92 -14.51
N ALA A 520 -20.87 -11.61 -14.78
CA ALA A 520 -20.81 -13.07 -14.71
C ALA A 520 -21.07 -13.59 -13.28
N ALA A 521 -20.43 -12.99 -12.27
CA ALA A 521 -20.53 -13.43 -10.88
C ALA A 521 -21.92 -13.22 -10.26
N LEU A 522 -22.69 -12.23 -10.72
CA LEU A 522 -24.00 -11.88 -10.16
C LEU A 522 -25.17 -12.32 -11.03
N ALA A 523 -24.93 -13.08 -12.11
CA ALA A 523 -25.97 -13.54 -13.01
C ALA A 523 -27.05 -14.32 -12.22
N PRO A 524 -28.34 -13.91 -12.31
CA PRO A 524 -29.40 -14.45 -11.46
C PRO A 524 -29.86 -15.85 -11.88
N ASP A 525 -29.67 -16.20 -13.15
CA ASP A 525 -30.13 -17.44 -13.76
C ASP A 525 -29.25 -17.83 -14.96
N LYS A 526 -29.45 -19.05 -15.45
CA LYS A 526 -28.68 -19.65 -16.55
C LYS A 526 -28.91 -18.95 -17.88
N GLU A 527 -30.11 -18.44 -18.15
CA GLU A 527 -30.39 -17.75 -19.41
C GLU A 527 -29.56 -16.46 -19.49
N THR A 528 -29.59 -15.68 -18.41
CA THR A 528 -28.82 -14.44 -18.27
C THR A 528 -27.33 -14.70 -18.30
N ALA A 529 -26.86 -15.74 -17.59
CA ALA A 529 -25.46 -16.15 -17.65
C ALA A 529 -25.04 -16.55 -19.06
N GLY A 530 -25.87 -17.29 -19.81
CA GLY A 530 -25.62 -17.64 -21.20
C GLY A 530 -25.43 -16.43 -22.12
N LEU A 531 -26.27 -15.39 -21.97
CA LEU A 531 -26.12 -14.13 -22.73
C LEU A 531 -24.81 -13.42 -22.39
N ILE A 532 -24.46 -13.34 -21.11
CA ILE A 532 -23.21 -12.72 -20.65
C ILE A 532 -22.01 -13.48 -21.22
N TRP A 533 -22.05 -14.81 -21.22
CA TRP A 533 -20.97 -15.64 -21.74
C TRP A 533 -20.75 -15.47 -23.25
N GLN A 534 -21.82 -15.36 -24.02
CA GLN A 534 -21.72 -15.03 -25.45
C GLN A 534 -21.05 -13.67 -25.67
N ALA A 535 -21.31 -12.70 -24.80
CA ALA A 535 -20.71 -11.39 -24.89
C ALA A 535 -19.24 -11.38 -24.44
N VAL A 536 -18.92 -12.04 -23.32
CA VAL A 536 -17.57 -12.13 -22.74
C VAL A 536 -16.61 -12.89 -23.64
N ARG A 537 -17.10 -13.78 -24.53
CA ARG A 537 -16.28 -14.41 -25.60
C ARG A 537 -15.54 -13.39 -26.48
N ARG A 538 -16.03 -12.15 -26.58
CA ARG A 538 -15.38 -11.07 -27.33
C ARG A 538 -14.31 -10.33 -26.53
N CYS A 539 -14.21 -10.58 -25.22
CA CYS A 539 -13.22 -9.97 -24.35
C CYS A 539 -11.86 -10.67 -24.46
N ASN A 540 -10.82 -10.04 -23.93
CA ASN A 540 -9.50 -10.66 -23.81
C ASN A 540 -9.48 -11.88 -22.86
N LEU A 541 -8.44 -12.70 -23.01
CA LEU A 541 -8.23 -13.94 -22.26
C LEU A 541 -8.25 -13.73 -20.73
N ASP A 542 -7.68 -12.61 -20.25
CA ASP A 542 -7.63 -12.31 -18.81
C ASP A 542 -9.05 -12.16 -18.24
N VAL A 543 -9.90 -11.37 -18.88
CA VAL A 543 -11.30 -11.19 -18.46
C VAL A 543 -12.06 -12.51 -18.51
N LEU A 544 -11.87 -13.30 -19.57
CA LEU A 544 -12.47 -14.64 -19.70
C LEU A 544 -12.09 -15.56 -18.54
N LEU A 545 -10.80 -15.68 -18.22
CA LEU A 545 -10.32 -16.51 -17.11
C LEU A 545 -10.87 -16.04 -15.76
N GLN A 546 -10.98 -14.73 -15.54
CA GLN A 546 -11.55 -14.17 -14.31
C GLN A 546 -13.04 -14.44 -14.20
N CYS A 547 -13.80 -14.27 -15.29
CA CYS A 547 -15.22 -14.62 -15.31
C CYS A 547 -15.45 -16.09 -14.99
N VAL A 548 -14.60 -17.01 -15.50
CA VAL A 548 -14.72 -18.45 -15.21
C VAL A 548 -14.43 -18.74 -13.74
N ARG A 549 -13.49 -18.01 -13.14
CA ARG A 549 -13.11 -18.18 -11.73
C ARG A 549 -14.19 -17.70 -10.74
N PHE A 550 -14.96 -16.68 -11.10
CA PHE A 550 -15.87 -15.97 -10.19
C PHE A 550 -17.36 -16.21 -10.45
N ASN A 551 -17.70 -17.00 -11.47
CA ASN A 551 -19.09 -17.25 -11.82
C ASN A 551 -19.83 -18.03 -10.72
N ALA A 552 -21.13 -17.78 -10.64
CA ALA A 552 -22.02 -18.38 -9.65
C ALA A 552 -23.19 -19.17 -10.28
N ALA A 553 -23.47 -18.98 -11.58
CA ALA A 553 -24.79 -19.32 -12.14
C ALA A 553 -24.81 -20.37 -13.26
N MET A 554 -23.66 -20.89 -13.72
CA MET A 554 -23.58 -21.96 -14.75
C MET A 554 -23.21 -23.30 -14.10
N GLY A 555 -23.82 -23.64 -12.97
CA GLY A 555 -23.70 -24.99 -12.39
C GLY A 555 -24.97 -25.81 -12.64
N PRO A 556 -24.96 -27.13 -12.40
CA PRO A 556 -26.19 -27.90 -12.34
C PRO A 556 -27.19 -27.21 -11.41
N ASP A 557 -28.42 -27.01 -11.90
CA ASP A 557 -29.44 -26.28 -11.16
C ASP A 557 -29.66 -27.01 -9.82
N SER A 558 -30.00 -26.30 -8.75
CA SER A 558 -30.41 -27.00 -7.51
C SER A 558 -31.67 -27.85 -7.73
N LYS A 559 -32.33 -27.65 -8.88
CA LYS A 559 -33.48 -28.41 -9.39
C LYS A 559 -33.11 -29.56 -10.33
N THR A 560 -31.84 -29.75 -10.71
CA THR A 560 -31.42 -30.88 -11.54
C THR A 560 -31.70 -32.18 -10.78
N THR A 561 -32.69 -32.93 -11.23
CA THR A 561 -33.28 -34.06 -10.48
C THR A 561 -32.66 -35.40 -10.86
N THR A 562 -31.93 -35.47 -11.97
CA THR A 562 -31.32 -36.72 -12.47
C THR A 562 -29.83 -36.57 -12.84
N LEU A 563 -29.08 -37.69 -12.79
CA LEU A 563 -27.67 -37.73 -13.21
C LEU A 563 -27.50 -37.43 -14.70
N ASP A 564 -28.48 -37.80 -15.54
CA ASP A 564 -28.44 -37.59 -16.99
C ASP A 564 -28.53 -36.11 -17.35
N GLU A 565 -29.41 -35.35 -16.68
CA GLU A 565 -29.52 -33.89 -16.85
C GLU A 565 -28.23 -33.19 -16.39
N ALA A 566 -27.63 -33.64 -15.28
CA ALA A 566 -26.35 -33.10 -14.81
C ALA A 566 -25.20 -33.41 -15.78
N ASN A 567 -25.19 -34.60 -16.38
CA ASN A 567 -24.21 -35.02 -17.37
C ASN A 567 -24.30 -34.18 -18.65
N GLU A 568 -25.52 -33.97 -19.17
CA GLU A 568 -25.75 -33.14 -20.35
C GLU A 568 -25.26 -31.71 -20.13
N GLU A 569 -25.57 -31.14 -18.97
CA GLU A 569 -25.21 -29.76 -18.63
C GLU A 569 -23.70 -29.56 -18.53
N VAL A 570 -23.00 -30.44 -17.80
CA VAL A 570 -21.54 -30.37 -17.65
C VAL A 570 -20.84 -30.50 -19.00
N LEU A 571 -21.31 -31.42 -19.87
CA LEU A 571 -20.73 -31.61 -21.20
C LEU A 571 -20.97 -30.41 -22.12
N ARG A 572 -22.17 -29.84 -22.10
CA ARG A 572 -22.49 -28.64 -22.89
C ARG A 572 -21.59 -27.46 -22.51
N GLU A 573 -21.43 -27.22 -21.21
CA GLU A 573 -20.54 -26.17 -20.69
C GLU A 573 -19.08 -26.44 -21.03
N PHE A 574 -18.63 -27.70 -20.91
CA PHE A 574 -17.26 -28.07 -21.26
C PHE A 574 -16.99 -27.86 -22.75
N ALA A 575 -17.89 -28.30 -23.63
CA ALA A 575 -17.75 -28.07 -25.06
C ALA A 575 -17.72 -26.58 -25.41
N TRP A 576 -18.64 -25.79 -24.83
CA TRP A 576 -18.66 -24.34 -25.05
C TRP A 576 -17.37 -23.65 -24.57
N SER A 577 -16.91 -23.98 -23.36
CA SER A 577 -15.72 -23.38 -22.77
C SER A 577 -14.47 -23.74 -23.55
N LEU A 578 -14.32 -25.02 -23.92
CA LEU A 578 -13.21 -25.48 -24.76
C LEU A 578 -13.18 -24.74 -26.10
N ASP A 579 -14.33 -24.56 -26.75
CA ASP A 579 -14.44 -23.79 -28.00
C ASP A 579 -14.01 -22.32 -27.79
N CYS A 580 -14.50 -21.70 -26.72
CA CYS A 580 -14.22 -20.30 -26.38
C CYS A 580 -12.73 -20.04 -26.12
N PHE A 581 -12.07 -20.90 -25.34
CA PHE A 581 -10.65 -20.74 -25.05
C PHE A 581 -9.77 -21.10 -26.26
N LEU A 582 -10.14 -22.09 -27.07
CA LEU A 582 -9.41 -22.40 -28.31
C LEU A 582 -9.47 -21.26 -29.34
N ASP A 583 -10.57 -20.50 -29.38
CA ASP A 583 -10.70 -19.32 -30.24
C ASP A 583 -9.73 -18.19 -29.87
N CYS A 584 -9.27 -18.14 -28.62
CA CYS A 584 -8.20 -17.22 -28.22
C CYS A 584 -6.85 -17.59 -28.86
N PHE A 585 -6.72 -18.79 -29.44
CA PHE A 585 -5.48 -19.33 -30.04
C PHE A 585 -5.75 -19.90 -31.44
N PRO A 586 -6.19 -19.08 -32.41
CA PRO A 586 -6.66 -19.57 -33.71
C PRO A 586 -5.57 -20.32 -34.49
N ALA A 587 -4.30 -19.89 -34.39
CA ALA A 587 -3.18 -20.57 -35.03
C ALA A 587 -2.92 -21.99 -34.50
N LEU A 588 -3.32 -22.27 -33.25
CA LEU A 588 -3.08 -23.55 -32.58
C LEU A 588 -4.33 -24.43 -32.49
N ARG A 589 -5.52 -23.89 -32.82
CA ARG A 589 -6.81 -24.56 -32.70
C ARG A 589 -6.85 -25.96 -33.31
N ARG A 590 -6.49 -26.11 -34.60
CA ARG A 590 -6.47 -27.43 -35.27
C ARG A 590 -5.52 -28.40 -34.60
N SER A 591 -4.33 -27.94 -34.22
CA SER A 591 -3.31 -28.76 -33.56
C SER A 591 -3.78 -29.23 -32.19
N ALA A 592 -4.44 -28.35 -31.43
CA ALA A 592 -5.00 -28.67 -30.12
C ALA A 592 -6.14 -29.69 -30.23
N ILE A 593 -7.05 -29.51 -31.19
CA ILE A 593 -8.13 -30.49 -31.47
C ILE A 593 -7.52 -31.84 -31.88
N SER A 594 -6.49 -31.84 -32.72
CA SER A 594 -5.81 -33.08 -33.14
C SER A 594 -5.20 -33.83 -31.95
N TRP A 595 -4.63 -33.10 -30.99
CA TRP A 595 -4.09 -33.70 -29.77
C TRP A 595 -5.20 -34.25 -28.88
N LEU A 596 -6.26 -33.46 -28.65
CA LEU A 596 -7.40 -33.87 -27.82
C LEU A 596 -8.12 -35.10 -28.38
N SER A 597 -8.23 -35.22 -29.71
CA SER A 597 -8.93 -36.31 -30.38
C SER A 597 -8.08 -37.54 -30.69
N GLY A 598 -6.74 -37.41 -30.64
CA GLY A 598 -5.82 -38.45 -31.14
C GLY A 598 -5.92 -38.73 -32.64
N SER A 599 -6.55 -37.83 -33.42
CA SER A 599 -6.79 -37.98 -34.86
C SER A 599 -6.51 -36.67 -35.60
N GLN A 600 -6.63 -36.64 -36.93
CA GLN A 600 -6.34 -35.43 -37.71
C GLN A 600 -7.33 -34.30 -37.32
N GLY A 601 -6.77 -33.20 -36.80
CA GLY A 601 -7.56 -32.06 -36.35
C GLY A 601 -8.31 -31.37 -37.48
N GLN A 602 -9.43 -30.74 -37.13
CA GLN A 602 -10.25 -29.92 -38.01
C GLN A 602 -10.51 -28.57 -37.32
N GLU A 603 -11.25 -27.65 -37.96
CA GLU A 603 -11.63 -26.39 -37.32
C GLU A 603 -12.67 -26.56 -36.21
N GLY A 604 -13.43 -27.65 -36.22
CA GLY A 604 -14.46 -27.93 -35.23
C GLY A 604 -14.24 -29.23 -34.48
N PHE A 605 -15.02 -29.42 -33.41
CA PHE A 605 -15.01 -30.65 -32.63
C PHE A 605 -16.37 -31.02 -32.07
N ARG A 606 -16.59 -32.31 -31.80
CA ARG A 606 -17.70 -32.84 -31.01
C ARG A 606 -17.15 -33.42 -29.71
N LEU A 607 -17.66 -32.98 -28.58
CA LEU A 607 -17.34 -33.54 -27.26
C LEU A 607 -18.34 -34.64 -26.89
N ILE A 608 -17.84 -35.84 -26.66
CA ILE A 608 -18.67 -36.98 -26.25
C ILE A 608 -18.25 -37.39 -24.84
N GLY A 609 -19.18 -37.57 -23.92
CA GLY A 609 -18.81 -38.03 -22.58
C GLY A 609 -19.92 -38.59 -21.71
N ALA A 610 -19.52 -39.04 -20.53
CA ALA A 610 -20.37 -39.61 -19.50
C ALA A 610 -19.84 -39.28 -18.11
N VAL A 611 -20.73 -38.76 -17.26
CA VAL A 611 -20.48 -38.59 -15.82
C VAL A 611 -20.72 -39.90 -15.09
N ASP A 612 -19.71 -40.34 -14.34
CA ASP A 612 -19.80 -41.44 -13.37
C ASP A 612 -20.11 -40.86 -11.98
N GLY A 613 -21.40 -40.88 -11.63
CA GLY A 613 -21.93 -40.30 -10.38
C GLY A 613 -21.27 -40.82 -9.09
N PRO A 614 -21.10 -42.15 -8.91
CA PRO A 614 -20.39 -42.72 -7.77
C PRO A 614 -18.91 -42.31 -7.64
N MET A 615 -18.22 -42.13 -8.76
CA MET A 615 -16.78 -41.84 -8.79
C MET A 615 -16.45 -40.37 -8.86
N ASN A 616 -17.45 -39.49 -9.00
CA ASN A 616 -17.22 -38.05 -9.16
C ASN A 616 -16.19 -37.82 -10.30
N ALA A 617 -16.45 -38.44 -11.45
CA ALA A 617 -15.55 -38.44 -12.60
C ALA A 617 -16.30 -38.26 -13.92
N LEU A 618 -15.71 -37.50 -14.84
CA LEU A 618 -16.16 -37.35 -16.22
C LEU A 618 -15.22 -38.15 -17.14
N SER A 619 -15.76 -39.12 -17.85
CA SER A 619 -15.08 -39.79 -18.96
C SER A 619 -15.47 -39.13 -20.28
N TRP A 620 -14.52 -38.76 -21.12
CA TRP A 620 -14.81 -38.02 -22.35
C TRP A 620 -13.82 -38.26 -23.48
N GLN A 621 -14.23 -37.90 -24.69
CA GLN A 621 -13.44 -37.91 -25.91
C GLN A 621 -13.83 -36.74 -26.82
N VAL A 622 -12.90 -36.34 -27.70
CA VAL A 622 -13.13 -35.33 -28.73
C VAL A 622 -13.10 -35.98 -30.10
N GLN A 623 -14.10 -35.71 -30.93
CA GLN A 623 -14.16 -36.13 -32.33
C GLN A 623 -14.04 -34.89 -33.24
N PRO A 624 -13.07 -34.84 -34.18
CA PRO A 624 -12.95 -33.69 -35.08
C PRO A 624 -14.14 -33.59 -36.04
N ILE A 625 -14.66 -32.38 -36.27
CA ILE A 625 -15.70 -32.09 -37.26
C ILE A 625 -15.31 -30.87 -38.10
N LYS A 626 -15.95 -30.66 -39.25
CA LYS A 626 -15.53 -29.62 -40.21
C LYS A 626 -15.44 -28.21 -39.63
N SER A 627 -16.40 -27.82 -38.77
CA SER A 627 -16.49 -26.47 -38.19
C SER A 627 -17.41 -26.43 -36.99
N GLY A 628 -17.20 -25.46 -36.09
CA GLY A 628 -18.05 -25.25 -34.91
C GLY A 628 -17.77 -26.26 -33.79
N TYR A 629 -18.68 -26.32 -32.81
CA TYR A 629 -18.60 -27.30 -31.73
C TYR A 629 -19.96 -27.96 -31.49
N GLU A 630 -19.92 -29.23 -31.08
CA GLU A 630 -21.09 -30.03 -30.72
C GLU A 630 -20.81 -30.79 -29.43
N TYR A 631 -21.85 -31.26 -28.74
CA TYR A 631 -21.72 -32.15 -27.59
C TYR A 631 -22.73 -33.30 -27.66
N GLN A 632 -22.40 -34.43 -27.03
CA GLN A 632 -23.25 -35.62 -26.98
C GLN A 632 -23.03 -36.42 -25.70
N THR A 633 -24.12 -36.80 -25.02
CA THR A 633 -24.08 -37.72 -23.87
C THR A 633 -24.02 -39.17 -24.36
N HIS A 634 -23.28 -40.02 -23.64
CA HIS A 634 -23.14 -41.43 -23.99
C HIS A 634 -24.39 -42.26 -23.61
N GLY A 635 -25.48 -42.08 -24.36
CA GLY A 635 -26.73 -42.85 -24.23
C GLY A 635 -27.04 -43.80 -25.39
N GLY A 636 -26.11 -44.02 -26.34
CA GLY A 636 -26.45 -44.83 -27.54
C GLY A 636 -25.34 -45.25 -28.53
N GLU A 637 -24.06 -44.95 -28.31
CA GLU A 637 -22.99 -45.38 -29.24
C GLU A 637 -22.30 -46.67 -28.78
N ARG A 638 -22.11 -47.65 -29.66
CA ARG A 638 -21.34 -48.88 -29.35
C ARG A 638 -19.81 -48.68 -29.39
N GLU A 639 -19.32 -47.50 -29.78
CA GLU A 639 -17.89 -47.22 -30.04
C GLU A 639 -17.24 -46.17 -29.13
N PHE A 640 -17.88 -45.75 -28.03
CA PHE A 640 -17.23 -44.83 -27.08
C PHE A 640 -16.04 -45.51 -26.41
N LYS A 641 -14.85 -44.95 -26.64
CA LYS A 641 -13.63 -45.28 -25.90
C LYS A 641 -13.21 -44.01 -25.17
N ALA A 642 -13.43 -43.97 -23.86
CA ALA A 642 -12.96 -42.86 -23.05
C ALA A 642 -11.45 -42.66 -23.27
N LEU A 643 -11.08 -41.53 -23.88
CA LEU A 643 -9.69 -41.16 -24.11
C LEU A 643 -9.13 -40.39 -22.92
N HIS A 644 -10.00 -39.64 -22.23
CA HIS A 644 -9.65 -38.79 -21.11
C HIS A 644 -10.60 -39.01 -19.94
N GLY A 645 -10.07 -38.79 -18.73
CA GLY A 645 -10.82 -38.80 -17.49
C GLY A 645 -10.49 -37.56 -16.66
N SER A 646 -11.51 -36.91 -16.11
CA SER A 646 -11.38 -35.74 -15.23
C SER A 646 -12.14 -35.98 -13.93
N SER A 647 -11.56 -35.65 -12.78
CA SER A 647 -12.33 -35.64 -11.54
C SER A 647 -13.28 -34.45 -11.54
N ILE A 648 -14.54 -34.68 -11.20
CA ILE A 648 -15.56 -33.67 -11.01
C ILE A 648 -16.17 -33.90 -9.63
N ASP A 649 -16.18 -32.92 -8.75
CA ASP A 649 -17.17 -32.96 -7.67
C ASP A 649 -18.55 -32.91 -8.35
N ILE A 650 -19.64 -33.48 -7.84
CA ILE A 650 -21.00 -33.24 -8.37
C ILE A 650 -21.83 -32.39 -7.39
N GLN A 651 -21.46 -32.39 -6.10
CA GLN A 651 -22.23 -31.79 -5.01
C GLN A 651 -21.83 -30.34 -4.69
N GLY A 652 -20.58 -29.92 -4.94
CA GLY A 652 -20.08 -28.55 -4.73
C GLY A 652 -20.50 -27.45 -5.74
N GLY A 653 -21.25 -27.77 -6.80
CA GLY A 653 -22.08 -26.81 -7.58
C GLY A 653 -21.45 -25.66 -8.40
N ARG A 654 -20.14 -25.59 -8.70
CA ARG A 654 -19.60 -24.45 -9.50
C ARG A 654 -18.76 -24.86 -10.71
N ASP A 655 -19.07 -24.23 -11.86
CA ASP A 655 -18.23 -24.03 -13.06
C ASP A 655 -17.39 -25.22 -13.55
N ARG A 656 -17.86 -26.47 -13.42
CA ARG A 656 -17.04 -27.64 -13.77
C ARG A 656 -16.78 -27.75 -15.24
N GLY A 657 -17.80 -27.60 -16.09
CA GLY A 657 -17.59 -27.61 -17.54
C GLY A 657 -16.74 -26.43 -17.99
N MET A 658 -17.01 -25.24 -17.44
CA MET A 658 -16.26 -24.02 -17.73
C MET A 658 -14.78 -24.12 -17.37
N LEU A 659 -14.45 -24.60 -16.17
CA LEU A 659 -13.08 -24.82 -15.72
C LEU A 659 -12.39 -25.92 -16.54
N LEU A 660 -13.08 -27.02 -16.85
CA LEU A 660 -12.52 -28.11 -17.65
C LEU A 660 -12.11 -27.62 -19.05
N GLY A 661 -12.89 -26.74 -19.68
CA GLY A 661 -12.54 -26.16 -20.98
C GLY A 661 -11.24 -25.36 -20.94
N ALA A 662 -11.09 -24.48 -19.94
CA ALA A 662 -9.87 -23.71 -19.73
C ALA A 662 -8.66 -24.61 -19.40
N GLU A 663 -8.83 -25.58 -18.50
CA GLU A 663 -7.78 -26.50 -18.07
C GLU A 663 -7.27 -27.36 -19.22
N HIS A 664 -8.18 -27.95 -20.01
CA HIS A 664 -7.80 -28.79 -21.15
C HIS A 664 -7.29 -27.97 -22.33
N THR A 665 -7.70 -26.71 -22.46
CA THR A 665 -7.03 -25.78 -23.39
C THR A 665 -5.58 -25.56 -22.98
N LEU A 666 -5.33 -25.14 -21.73
CA LEU A 666 -3.96 -24.97 -21.20
C LEU A 666 -3.14 -26.26 -21.39
N LYS A 667 -3.68 -27.41 -20.98
CA LYS A 667 -3.00 -28.70 -21.12
C LYS A 667 -2.66 -28.99 -22.58
N SER A 668 -3.60 -28.80 -23.50
CA SER A 668 -3.35 -29.02 -24.93
C SER A 668 -2.25 -28.10 -25.47
N LEU A 669 -2.22 -26.82 -25.09
CA LEU A 669 -1.20 -25.87 -25.52
C LEU A 669 0.19 -26.24 -24.98
N LEU A 670 0.27 -26.65 -23.72
CA LEU A 670 1.52 -27.13 -23.11
C LEU A 670 2.01 -28.43 -23.78
N GLU A 671 1.10 -29.32 -24.13
CA GLU A 671 1.42 -30.56 -24.84
C GLU A 671 1.86 -30.29 -26.29
N LEU A 672 1.31 -29.27 -26.95
CA LEU A 672 1.82 -28.81 -28.26
C LEU A 672 3.23 -28.24 -28.14
N ALA A 673 3.51 -27.44 -27.12
CA ALA A 673 4.86 -26.91 -26.86
C ALA A 673 5.86 -28.04 -26.54
N GLN A 674 5.49 -28.96 -25.66
CA GLN A 674 6.32 -30.11 -25.30
C GLN A 674 6.49 -31.08 -26.48
N GLY A 675 5.44 -31.31 -27.26
CA GLY A 675 5.45 -32.13 -28.47
C GLY A 675 6.12 -31.50 -29.69
N ARG A 676 6.61 -30.26 -29.59
CA ARG A 676 7.24 -29.49 -30.69
C ARG A 676 6.30 -29.23 -31.87
N ARG A 677 4.99 -29.16 -31.61
CA ARG A 677 3.93 -29.00 -32.63
C ARG A 677 3.43 -27.56 -32.76
N LEU A 678 4.24 -26.58 -32.35
CA LEU A 678 3.95 -25.17 -32.52
C LEU A 678 4.28 -24.71 -33.95
N GLN A 679 3.70 -23.60 -34.37
CA GLN A 679 4.11 -22.90 -35.58
C GLN A 679 5.32 -22.01 -35.27
N GLY A 680 6.19 -21.83 -36.25
CA GLY A 680 7.39 -21.00 -36.11
C GLY A 680 7.96 -20.63 -37.46
N GLY A 681 9.08 -19.93 -37.44
CA GLY A 681 9.79 -19.46 -38.61
C GLY A 681 10.95 -20.38 -38.97
N LEU A 682 11.92 -19.81 -39.68
CA LEU A 682 13.05 -20.54 -40.24
C LEU A 682 13.83 -21.31 -39.16
N ILE A 683 14.22 -20.64 -38.07
CA ILE A 683 15.08 -21.24 -37.05
C ILE A 683 14.34 -22.35 -36.32
N TYR A 684 13.09 -22.11 -35.90
CA TYR A 684 12.34 -23.11 -35.15
C TYR A 684 12.05 -24.37 -35.98
N VAL A 685 11.62 -24.21 -37.23
CA VAL A 685 11.33 -25.35 -38.12
C VAL A 685 12.62 -26.11 -38.47
N GLU A 686 13.72 -25.41 -38.68
CA GLU A 686 15.02 -26.03 -38.94
C GLU A 686 15.50 -26.87 -37.75
N GLU A 687 15.46 -26.33 -36.53
CA GLU A 687 15.84 -27.05 -35.30
C GLU A 687 14.93 -28.25 -35.00
N ARG A 688 13.63 -28.12 -35.31
CA ARG A 688 12.66 -29.21 -35.20
C ARG A 688 12.96 -30.33 -36.19
N LEU A 689 13.21 -29.99 -37.46
CA LEU A 689 13.57 -30.95 -38.49
C LEU A 689 14.87 -31.67 -38.15
N LEU A 690 15.91 -30.94 -37.75
CA LEU A 690 17.18 -31.51 -37.30
C LEU A 690 16.99 -32.55 -36.19
N SER A 691 16.22 -32.18 -35.17
CA SER A 691 15.94 -33.07 -34.03
C SER A 691 15.20 -34.34 -34.47
N ARG A 692 14.22 -34.22 -35.38
CA ARG A 692 13.46 -35.36 -35.90
C ARG A 692 14.31 -36.28 -36.76
N LEU A 693 15.11 -35.72 -37.68
CA LEU A 693 16.02 -36.50 -38.52
C LEU A 693 17.07 -37.24 -37.68
N HIS A 694 17.66 -36.57 -36.70
CA HIS A 694 18.65 -37.19 -35.83
C HIS A 694 18.04 -38.34 -35.01
N ARG A 695 16.79 -38.18 -34.54
CA ARG A 695 16.07 -39.26 -33.84
C ARG A 695 15.77 -40.46 -34.75
N LEU A 696 15.48 -40.24 -36.03
CA LEU A 696 15.32 -41.33 -37.00
C LEU A 696 16.65 -42.08 -37.23
N GLU A 697 17.76 -41.34 -37.36
CA GLU A 697 19.10 -41.93 -37.49
C GLU A 697 19.46 -42.80 -36.28
N LEU A 698 19.11 -42.36 -35.07
CA LEU A 698 19.36 -43.10 -33.82
C LEU A 698 18.44 -44.33 -33.65
N ALA A 699 17.17 -44.23 -34.04
CA ALA A 699 16.18 -45.26 -33.77
C ALA A 699 16.27 -46.47 -34.72
N GLU A 700 16.68 -46.27 -35.97
CA GLU A 700 16.45 -47.27 -37.03
C GLU A 700 17.71 -47.97 -37.55
N SER A 701 18.90 -47.68 -37.02
CA SER A 701 20.18 -48.17 -37.60
C SER A 701 20.28 -47.91 -39.12
N ARG A 702 19.55 -46.90 -39.61
CA ARG A 702 19.52 -46.52 -41.03
C ARG A 702 20.76 -45.68 -41.33
N SER A 703 21.28 -45.80 -42.55
CA SER A 703 22.46 -45.04 -42.98
C SER A 703 22.19 -43.53 -42.86
N PRO A 704 23.16 -42.73 -42.40
CA PRO A 704 22.97 -41.28 -42.22
C PRO A 704 22.55 -40.62 -43.53
N ILE A 705 21.66 -39.63 -43.45
CA ILE A 705 21.28 -38.84 -44.63
C ILE A 705 22.50 -37.98 -45.00
N CYS A 706 23.24 -38.41 -46.02
CA CYS A 706 24.38 -37.64 -46.49
C CYS A 706 23.94 -36.25 -46.97
N GLY A 707 24.32 -35.21 -46.22
CA GLY A 707 24.28 -33.81 -46.67
C GLY A 707 23.03 -33.00 -46.33
N TYR A 708 22.06 -33.55 -45.59
CA TYR A 708 20.84 -32.84 -45.14
C TYR A 708 20.10 -32.04 -46.24
N ARG A 709 20.23 -32.43 -47.51
CA ARG A 709 19.52 -31.78 -48.63
C ARG A 709 18.08 -32.25 -48.66
N PHE A 710 17.16 -31.34 -48.96
CA PHE A 710 15.73 -31.67 -48.95
C PHE A 710 15.36 -32.76 -49.95
N ASP A 711 15.96 -32.77 -51.15
CA ASP A 711 15.69 -33.83 -52.14
C ASP A 711 16.22 -35.20 -51.70
N ASP A 712 17.22 -35.25 -50.81
CA ASP A 712 17.73 -36.51 -50.24
C ASP A 712 16.82 -37.01 -49.12
N ILE A 713 16.40 -36.09 -48.25
CA ILE A 713 15.46 -36.37 -47.15
C ILE A 713 14.12 -36.86 -47.71
N LEU A 714 13.57 -36.18 -48.74
CA LEU A 714 12.31 -36.59 -49.39
C LEU A 714 12.43 -37.98 -50.00
N ARG A 715 13.50 -38.25 -50.78
CA ARG A 715 13.73 -39.59 -51.35
C ARG A 715 13.82 -40.68 -50.29
N TRP A 716 14.34 -40.36 -49.11
CA TRP A 716 14.47 -41.31 -48.01
C TRP A 716 13.15 -41.54 -47.26
N LEU A 717 12.35 -40.50 -47.04
CA LEU A 717 11.18 -40.54 -46.15
C LEU A 717 9.84 -40.73 -46.84
N GLU A 718 9.71 -40.36 -48.12
CA GLU A 718 8.44 -40.50 -48.86
C GLU A 718 7.86 -41.93 -48.84
N PRO A 719 8.67 -43.01 -48.94
CA PRO A 719 8.16 -44.38 -48.83
C PRO A 719 7.55 -44.75 -47.47
N HIS A 720 7.87 -43.97 -46.42
CA HIS A 720 7.48 -44.21 -45.03
C HIS A 720 6.35 -43.28 -44.56
N ARG A 721 5.64 -42.64 -45.49
CA ARG A 721 4.52 -41.76 -45.17
C ARG A 721 3.45 -42.50 -44.34
N GLY A 722 2.92 -41.84 -43.30
CA GLY A 722 1.99 -42.43 -42.34
C GLY A 722 2.62 -43.26 -41.22
N GLU A 723 3.91 -43.58 -41.29
CA GLU A 723 4.60 -44.29 -40.21
C GLU A 723 4.89 -43.35 -39.02
N GLY A 724 4.84 -43.89 -37.81
CA GLY A 724 5.21 -43.18 -36.58
C GLY A 724 6.63 -43.54 -36.14
N ALA A 725 7.42 -42.52 -35.81
CA ALA A 725 8.77 -42.64 -35.31
C ALA A 725 8.88 -42.28 -33.82
N GLY A 726 9.69 -43.05 -33.08
CA GLY A 726 9.98 -42.83 -31.65
C GLY A 726 9.76 -44.06 -30.77
N SER A 727 10.41 -44.08 -29.61
CA SER A 727 10.27 -45.12 -28.58
C SER A 727 9.00 -44.91 -27.73
N PRO A 728 8.42 -45.95 -27.08
CA PRO A 728 7.35 -45.78 -26.09
C PRO A 728 7.71 -44.83 -24.92
N PHE A 729 9.00 -44.69 -24.63
CA PHE A 729 9.52 -43.81 -23.57
C PHE A 729 9.91 -42.42 -24.08
N ASP A 730 9.64 -42.13 -25.36
CA ASP A 730 10.11 -40.92 -26.03
C ASP A 730 8.98 -40.29 -26.89
N ARG A 731 9.07 -38.99 -27.19
CA ARG A 731 8.00 -38.26 -27.88
C ARG A 731 7.83 -38.76 -29.31
N ARG A 732 6.69 -39.36 -29.65
CA ARG A 732 6.43 -39.85 -31.02
C ARG A 732 6.08 -38.72 -31.97
N PHE A 733 6.47 -38.86 -33.23
CA PHE A 733 6.06 -38.00 -34.34
C PHE A 733 5.81 -38.83 -35.59
N LEU A 734 4.95 -38.35 -36.50
CA LEU A 734 4.74 -39.01 -37.79
C LEU A 734 5.79 -38.57 -38.81
N ILE A 735 6.13 -39.45 -39.75
CA ILE A 735 6.99 -39.10 -40.89
C ILE A 735 6.39 -37.95 -41.70
N ASP A 736 5.06 -37.86 -41.81
CA ASP A 736 4.36 -36.72 -42.42
C ASP A 736 4.71 -35.38 -41.77
N GLU A 737 4.97 -35.35 -40.46
CA GLU A 737 5.37 -34.11 -39.77
C GLU A 737 6.79 -33.69 -40.18
N VAL A 738 7.67 -34.65 -40.50
CA VAL A 738 9.03 -34.38 -41.00
C VAL A 738 8.98 -33.86 -42.43
N LEU A 739 8.16 -34.48 -43.28
CA LEU A 739 7.96 -34.06 -44.66
C LEU A 739 7.35 -32.64 -44.72
N ALA A 740 6.39 -32.34 -43.83
CA ALA A 740 5.81 -31.01 -43.70
C ALA A 740 6.85 -29.94 -43.29
N ASP A 741 7.79 -30.26 -42.40
CA ASP A 741 8.89 -29.36 -42.05
C ASP A 741 9.81 -29.09 -43.27
N VAL A 742 10.11 -30.10 -44.08
CA VAL A 742 10.88 -29.95 -45.32
C VAL A 742 10.16 -29.03 -46.31
N GLU A 743 8.85 -29.25 -46.53
CA GLU A 743 8.04 -28.39 -47.40
C GLU A 743 7.97 -26.95 -46.88
N SER A 744 7.84 -26.77 -45.57
CA SER A 744 7.83 -25.46 -44.92
C SER A 744 9.16 -24.72 -45.11
N LEU A 745 10.31 -25.39 -45.00
CA LEU A 745 11.59 -24.74 -45.26
C LEU A 745 11.84 -24.48 -46.75
N ARG A 746 11.34 -25.34 -47.65
CA ARG A 746 11.38 -25.09 -49.11
C ARG A 746 10.61 -23.85 -49.50
N SER A 747 9.46 -23.59 -48.88
CA SER A 747 8.68 -22.37 -49.14
C SER A 747 9.35 -21.11 -48.60
N MET A 748 10.36 -21.24 -47.72
CA MET A 748 11.23 -20.18 -47.23
C MET A 748 12.58 -20.10 -47.98
N ASP A 749 12.62 -20.55 -49.24
CA ASP A 749 13.78 -20.54 -50.14
C ASP A 749 15.02 -21.28 -49.61
N ARG A 750 14.82 -22.33 -48.80
CA ARG A 750 15.89 -23.25 -48.38
C ARG A 750 15.93 -24.50 -49.28
N SER A 751 17.12 -25.09 -49.40
CA SER A 751 17.35 -26.35 -50.15
C SER A 751 17.98 -27.46 -49.32
N SER A 752 18.39 -27.15 -48.09
CA SER A 752 18.99 -28.07 -47.12
C SER A 752 18.79 -27.55 -45.71
N VAL A 753 18.94 -28.44 -44.73
CA VAL A 753 19.00 -28.11 -43.30
C VAL A 753 20.44 -27.79 -42.91
N SER A 754 20.67 -26.71 -42.17
CA SER A 754 21.99 -26.37 -41.63
C SER A 754 22.25 -27.08 -40.30
N ALA A 755 23.13 -28.08 -40.30
CA ALA A 755 23.70 -28.65 -39.09
C ALA A 755 24.81 -27.73 -38.52
N TRP A 756 24.45 -26.49 -38.18
CA TRP A 756 25.36 -25.39 -37.82
C TRP A 756 26.37 -25.71 -36.72
N TRP A 757 26.08 -26.64 -35.81
CA TRP A 757 27.02 -27.06 -34.77
C TRP A 757 28.20 -27.87 -35.30
N TRP A 758 28.07 -28.50 -36.47
CA TRP A 758 29.12 -29.36 -37.06
C TRP A 758 30.39 -28.58 -37.36
N ASP A 759 30.27 -27.28 -37.61
CA ASP A 759 31.39 -26.39 -37.87
C ASP A 759 32.26 -26.16 -36.61
N TYR A 760 31.67 -26.32 -35.42
CA TYR A 760 32.32 -26.03 -34.14
C TYR A 760 32.75 -27.29 -33.37
N LEU A 761 32.13 -28.45 -33.65
CA LEU A 761 32.36 -29.68 -32.90
C LEU A 761 33.33 -30.63 -33.60
N ASP A 762 34.11 -31.36 -32.81
CA ASP A 762 34.91 -32.48 -33.27
C ASP A 762 33.98 -33.67 -33.63
N PRO A 763 34.08 -34.26 -34.85
CA PRO A 763 33.16 -35.29 -35.31
C PRO A 763 33.15 -36.57 -34.45
N VAL A 764 34.23 -36.85 -33.72
CA VAL A 764 34.41 -38.10 -32.95
C VAL A 764 33.95 -37.91 -31.51
N SER A 765 34.50 -36.91 -30.83
CA SER A 765 34.18 -36.62 -29.42
C SER A 765 32.86 -35.87 -29.25
N LYS A 766 32.35 -35.23 -30.32
CA LYS A 766 31.21 -34.31 -30.31
C LYS A 766 31.42 -33.12 -29.36
N LEU A 767 32.64 -32.85 -28.92
CA LEU A 767 32.98 -31.70 -28.09
C LEU A 767 33.50 -30.54 -28.96
N PRO A 768 33.40 -29.29 -28.48
CA PRO A 768 34.03 -28.15 -29.16
C PRO A 768 35.53 -28.41 -29.39
N ARG A 769 36.03 -28.07 -30.58
CA ARG A 769 37.41 -28.36 -31.00
C ARG A 769 38.46 -27.57 -30.21
N ASP A 770 38.14 -26.33 -29.88
CA ASP A 770 38.97 -25.38 -29.15
C ASP A 770 38.10 -24.31 -28.46
N ASP A 771 38.73 -23.40 -27.70
CA ASP A 771 38.00 -22.32 -26.99
C ASP A 771 37.28 -21.37 -27.94
N ALA A 772 37.83 -21.11 -29.14
CA ALA A 772 37.17 -20.25 -30.12
C ALA A 772 35.88 -20.90 -30.65
N ALA A 773 35.91 -22.22 -30.84
CA ALA A 773 34.74 -23.02 -31.20
C ALA A 773 33.70 -23.06 -30.06
N VAL A 774 34.12 -23.10 -28.79
CA VAL A 774 33.19 -22.96 -27.64
C VAL A 774 32.47 -21.62 -27.70
N VAL A 775 33.21 -20.52 -27.86
CA VAL A 775 32.66 -19.16 -27.93
C VAL A 775 31.69 -19.03 -29.11
N ALA A 776 32.09 -19.48 -30.30
CA ALA A 776 31.26 -19.41 -31.50
C ALA A 776 29.98 -20.26 -31.39
N TYR A 777 30.09 -21.47 -30.82
CA TYR A 777 28.96 -22.35 -30.56
C TYR A 777 27.91 -21.69 -29.65
N PHE A 778 28.34 -21.09 -28.53
CA PHE A 778 27.40 -20.44 -27.61
C PHE A 778 26.75 -19.19 -28.18
N LYS A 779 27.51 -18.40 -28.96
CA LYS A 779 26.97 -17.25 -29.69
C LYS A 779 25.86 -17.68 -30.63
N GLU A 780 26.09 -18.68 -31.47
CA GLU A 780 25.10 -19.17 -32.41
C GLU A 780 23.90 -19.81 -31.68
N LYS A 781 24.15 -20.65 -30.66
CA LYS A 781 23.10 -21.28 -29.84
C LYS A 781 22.14 -20.24 -29.26
N TYR A 782 22.64 -19.25 -28.54
CA TYR A 782 21.80 -18.28 -27.84
C TYR A 782 21.14 -17.28 -28.79
N ARG A 783 21.81 -16.94 -29.89
CA ARG A 783 21.19 -16.19 -30.98
C ARG A 783 19.98 -16.94 -31.54
N ARG A 784 20.15 -18.23 -31.86
CA ARG A 784 19.06 -19.09 -32.36
C ARG A 784 17.94 -19.26 -31.35
N ILE A 785 18.23 -19.40 -30.06
CA ILE A 785 17.18 -19.46 -29.01
C ILE A 785 16.34 -18.18 -29.02
N VAL A 786 16.97 -17.01 -28.99
CA VAL A 786 16.27 -15.72 -28.92
C VAL A 786 15.41 -15.49 -30.17
N PHE A 787 15.95 -15.70 -31.37
CA PHE A 787 15.21 -15.51 -32.61
C PHE A 787 14.17 -16.61 -32.85
N GLY A 788 14.49 -17.87 -32.56
CA GLY A 788 13.55 -18.98 -32.71
C GLY A 788 12.39 -18.90 -31.72
N TYR A 789 12.62 -18.46 -30.49
CA TYR A 789 11.53 -18.19 -29.54
C TYR A 789 10.63 -17.05 -30.03
N ARG A 790 11.21 -15.96 -30.54
CA ARG A 790 10.45 -14.87 -31.16
C ARG A 790 9.57 -15.39 -32.30
N GLU A 791 10.15 -16.15 -33.24
CA GLU A 791 9.43 -16.74 -34.37
C GLU A 791 8.22 -17.55 -33.92
N VAL A 792 8.36 -18.37 -32.87
CA VAL A 792 7.26 -19.18 -32.34
C VAL A 792 6.19 -18.30 -31.70
N CYS A 793 6.57 -17.30 -30.91
CA CYS A 793 5.60 -16.39 -30.30
C CYS A 793 4.82 -15.60 -31.36
N GLU A 794 5.51 -15.07 -32.38
CA GLU A 794 4.88 -14.29 -33.46
C GLU A 794 3.98 -15.17 -34.36
N ALA A 795 4.33 -16.45 -34.57
CA ALA A 795 3.54 -17.35 -35.41
C ALA A 795 2.38 -18.03 -34.65
N SER A 796 2.63 -18.49 -33.43
CA SER A 796 1.69 -19.31 -32.66
C SER A 796 0.85 -18.51 -31.66
N LEU A 797 1.35 -17.37 -31.17
CA LEU A 797 0.79 -16.62 -30.03
C LEU A 797 0.67 -15.11 -30.33
N ALA A 798 0.53 -14.72 -31.60
CA ALA A 798 0.51 -13.33 -32.06
C ALA A 798 -0.45 -12.42 -31.27
N GLY A 799 -1.64 -12.93 -30.95
CA GLY A 799 -2.66 -12.19 -30.20
C GLY A 799 -2.30 -11.89 -28.74
N HIS A 800 -1.28 -12.56 -28.19
CA HIS A 800 -0.95 -12.51 -26.76
C HIS A 800 0.45 -11.96 -26.47
N LEU A 801 1.17 -11.45 -27.47
CA LEU A 801 2.58 -11.02 -27.33
C LEU A 801 2.81 -10.00 -26.19
N GLN A 802 1.85 -9.11 -25.93
CA GLN A 802 1.93 -8.11 -24.85
C GLN A 802 1.74 -8.69 -23.45
N ASN A 803 1.34 -9.96 -23.36
CA ASN A 803 1.09 -10.69 -22.11
C ASN A 803 2.15 -11.77 -21.84
N LEU A 804 3.00 -12.09 -22.81
CA LEU A 804 4.10 -13.06 -22.65
C LEU A 804 5.28 -12.40 -21.93
N GLY A 805 5.64 -12.92 -20.75
CA GLY A 805 6.66 -12.32 -19.89
C GLY A 805 8.03 -12.29 -20.56
N MET A 806 8.51 -13.43 -21.06
CA MET A 806 9.84 -13.51 -21.68
C MET A 806 9.90 -12.73 -22.99
N TYR A 807 8.83 -12.74 -23.79
CA TYR A 807 8.74 -11.97 -25.03
C TYR A 807 8.91 -10.47 -24.80
N ARG A 808 8.28 -9.93 -23.75
CA ARG A 808 8.39 -8.50 -23.39
C ARG A 808 9.78 -8.08 -22.92
N ALA A 809 10.64 -9.03 -22.55
CA ALA A 809 12.02 -8.74 -22.21
C ALA A 809 12.93 -8.58 -23.44
N LEU A 810 12.52 -9.12 -24.60
CA LEU A 810 13.29 -9.08 -25.84
C LEU A 810 13.45 -7.66 -26.42
N PRO A 811 14.50 -7.42 -27.22
CA PRO A 811 15.68 -8.26 -27.45
C PRO A 811 16.61 -8.36 -26.23
N MET A 812 17.34 -9.48 -26.12
CA MET A 812 18.26 -9.75 -25.01
C MET A 812 19.63 -10.26 -25.50
N ARG A 813 20.66 -10.03 -24.70
CA ARG A 813 22.02 -10.52 -24.88
C ARG A 813 22.40 -11.41 -23.70
N TRP A 814 23.02 -12.55 -24.00
CA TRP A 814 23.43 -13.52 -23.00
C TRP A 814 24.83 -13.26 -22.48
N ASN A 815 25.09 -13.68 -21.26
CA ASN A 815 26.40 -13.79 -20.65
C ASN A 815 26.57 -15.23 -20.14
N VAL A 816 27.56 -15.94 -20.66
CA VAL A 816 27.84 -17.35 -20.37
C VAL A 816 29.22 -17.45 -19.77
N VAL A 817 29.27 -17.88 -18.52
CA VAL A 817 30.51 -18.21 -17.82
C VAL A 817 30.71 -19.71 -17.90
N PHE A 818 31.90 -20.15 -18.29
CA PHE A 818 32.21 -21.57 -18.39
C PHE A 818 33.55 -21.94 -17.77
N GLU A 819 33.57 -23.11 -17.12
CA GLU A 819 34.71 -23.69 -16.41
C GLU A 819 35.13 -25.00 -17.10
N ARG A 820 36.43 -25.17 -17.33
CA ARG A 820 37.01 -26.42 -17.85
C ARG A 820 37.10 -27.47 -16.74
N GLY A 821 36.47 -28.62 -16.95
CA GLY A 821 36.63 -29.75 -16.03
C GLY A 821 38.07 -30.26 -16.02
N ALA A 822 38.62 -30.54 -14.83
CA ALA A 822 40.03 -30.85 -14.63
C ALA A 822 40.54 -32.13 -15.34
N ASP A 823 39.66 -33.08 -15.70
CA ASP A 823 40.06 -34.43 -16.14
C ASP A 823 39.28 -34.95 -17.36
N GLY A 824 38.89 -34.08 -18.30
CA GLY A 824 38.03 -34.48 -19.43
C GLY A 824 36.55 -34.72 -19.06
N GLN A 825 36.13 -34.19 -17.91
CA GLN A 825 34.73 -34.13 -17.46
C GLN A 825 33.95 -33.04 -18.21
N PRO A 826 32.59 -33.14 -18.31
CA PRO A 826 31.79 -32.15 -19.01
C PRO A 826 31.88 -30.76 -18.35
N PHE A 827 31.95 -29.74 -19.19
CA PHE A 827 32.07 -28.33 -18.81
C PHE A 827 30.93 -27.89 -17.88
N ARG A 828 31.27 -27.17 -16.81
CA ARG A 828 30.27 -26.43 -16.02
C ARG A 828 29.99 -25.11 -16.72
N THR A 829 28.72 -24.79 -16.90
CA THR A 829 28.30 -23.56 -17.58
C THR A 829 27.19 -22.88 -16.81
N LYS A 830 27.28 -21.55 -16.74
CA LYS A 830 26.25 -20.72 -16.17
C LYS A 830 25.92 -19.60 -17.12
N ALA A 831 24.64 -19.50 -17.45
CA ALA A 831 24.14 -18.51 -18.40
C ALA A 831 23.19 -17.55 -17.68
N THR A 832 23.40 -16.27 -17.94
CA THR A 832 22.53 -15.16 -17.53
C THR A 832 22.27 -14.27 -18.73
N TRP A 833 21.33 -13.33 -18.65
CA TRP A 833 21.04 -12.45 -19.77
C TRP A 833 20.68 -11.05 -19.29
N ARG A 834 20.79 -10.09 -20.19
CA ARG A 834 20.36 -8.69 -19.99
C ARG A 834 19.56 -8.21 -21.20
N PRO A 835 18.56 -7.34 -21.00
CA PRO A 835 17.86 -6.72 -22.12
C PRO A 835 18.81 -5.76 -22.86
N VAL A 836 18.67 -5.69 -24.18
CA VAL A 836 19.44 -4.78 -25.06
C VAL A 836 18.51 -3.88 -25.85
N GLN A 837 18.99 -2.74 -26.35
CA GLN A 837 18.11 -1.74 -26.96
C GLN A 837 17.57 -2.20 -28.32
N SER A 838 18.40 -2.85 -29.13
CA SER A 838 18.08 -3.25 -30.50
C SER A 838 18.33 -4.73 -30.80
N TRP A 839 17.68 -5.24 -31.85
CA TRP A 839 17.89 -6.62 -32.31
C TRP A 839 19.30 -6.88 -32.87
N SER A 840 20.01 -5.83 -33.30
CA SER A 840 21.42 -5.92 -33.72
C SER A 840 22.39 -6.19 -32.57
N GLU A 841 21.97 -5.97 -31.32
CA GLU A 841 22.78 -6.22 -30.13
C GLU A 841 22.60 -7.63 -29.54
N VAL A 842 21.65 -8.40 -30.07
CA VAL A 842 21.38 -9.80 -29.67
C VAL A 842 22.60 -10.67 -30.01
N ASP A 843 23.21 -11.25 -28.98
CA ASP A 843 24.43 -12.04 -29.06
C ASP A 843 24.67 -12.75 -27.71
N CYS A 844 25.85 -13.36 -27.56
CA CYS A 844 26.34 -13.96 -26.33
C CYS A 844 27.75 -13.47 -25.98
N ASP A 845 27.92 -12.95 -24.77
CA ASP A 845 29.22 -12.76 -24.12
C ASP A 845 29.62 -14.09 -23.48
N VAL A 846 30.84 -14.57 -23.73
CA VAL A 846 31.31 -15.88 -23.24
C VAL A 846 32.64 -15.70 -22.53
N GLU A 847 32.73 -16.11 -21.27
CA GLU A 847 33.89 -15.96 -20.40
C GLU A 847 34.41 -17.32 -19.91
N LEU A 848 35.72 -17.56 -20.08
CA LEU A 848 36.43 -18.70 -19.48
C LEU A 848 36.86 -18.32 -18.06
N VAL A 849 36.51 -19.15 -17.08
CA VAL A 849 36.95 -19.00 -15.69
C VAL A 849 37.55 -20.28 -15.14
N GLU A 850 38.44 -20.14 -14.15
CA GLU A 850 39.00 -21.27 -13.40
C GLU A 850 37.98 -21.83 -12.37
N GLU A 851 37.13 -20.97 -11.82
CA GLU A 851 36.05 -21.33 -10.90
C GLU A 851 34.84 -20.40 -11.15
N ILE A 852 33.63 -20.95 -11.17
CA ILE A 852 32.40 -20.16 -11.35
C ILE A 852 32.00 -19.54 -10.01
N ASP A 853 32.41 -18.28 -9.77
CA ASP A 853 31.81 -17.44 -8.73
C ASP A 853 30.54 -16.75 -9.28
N PHE A 854 29.41 -16.89 -8.60
CA PHE A 854 28.13 -16.39 -9.08
C PHE A 854 27.54 -15.35 -8.13
N ASN A 855 27.60 -14.10 -8.57
CA ASN A 855 26.90 -12.98 -7.97
C ASN A 855 25.87 -12.42 -8.96
N TRP A 856 24.64 -12.93 -8.91
CA TRP A 856 23.53 -12.41 -9.70
C TRP A 856 22.61 -11.54 -8.85
N SER A 857 22.27 -10.37 -9.39
CA SER A 857 21.35 -9.42 -8.76
C SER A 857 20.13 -9.19 -9.63
N ASP A 858 18.97 -9.63 -9.13
CA ASP A 858 17.67 -9.36 -9.74
C ASP A 858 17.37 -7.85 -9.83
N GLU A 859 17.96 -7.05 -8.94
CA GLU A 859 17.77 -5.60 -8.93
C GLU A 859 18.39 -4.93 -10.16
N THR A 860 19.54 -5.41 -10.61
CA THR A 860 20.23 -4.88 -11.80
C THR A 860 19.44 -5.18 -13.07
N LEU A 861 18.94 -6.42 -13.23
CA LEU A 861 18.11 -6.81 -14.37
C LEU A 861 16.81 -6.00 -14.40
N THR A 862 16.13 -5.90 -13.25
CA THR A 862 14.88 -5.13 -13.09
C THR A 862 15.08 -3.67 -13.48
N SER A 863 16.17 -3.06 -13.01
CA SER A 863 16.51 -1.66 -13.31
C SER A 863 16.73 -1.42 -14.79
N GLU A 864 17.43 -2.33 -15.49
CA GLU A 864 17.66 -2.23 -16.94
C GLU A 864 16.38 -2.43 -17.76
N LEU A 865 15.51 -3.38 -17.37
CA LEU A 865 14.20 -3.55 -18.01
C LEU A 865 13.35 -2.29 -17.87
N VAL A 866 13.30 -1.69 -16.67
CA VAL A 866 12.58 -0.43 -16.43
C VAL A 866 13.18 0.72 -17.24
N ARG A 867 14.51 0.83 -17.30
CA ARG A 867 15.21 1.86 -18.10
C ARG A 867 14.85 1.78 -19.59
N LEU A 868 14.64 0.56 -20.11
CA LEU A 868 14.24 0.31 -21.49
C LEU A 868 12.72 0.35 -21.73
N GLY A 869 11.93 0.66 -20.70
CA GLY A 869 10.46 0.69 -20.79
C GLY A 869 9.82 -0.70 -20.94
N ARG A 870 10.49 -1.75 -20.47
CA ARG A 870 10.07 -3.15 -20.59
C ARG A 870 9.52 -3.71 -19.28
N TYR A 871 8.81 -4.84 -19.38
CA TYR A 871 8.24 -5.52 -18.23
C TYR A 871 9.32 -6.12 -17.33
N ALA A 872 9.24 -5.83 -16.03
CA ALA A 872 10.23 -6.24 -15.03
C ALA A 872 9.61 -7.18 -13.97
N GLY A 873 9.11 -8.34 -14.41
CA GLY A 873 8.51 -9.36 -13.52
C GLY A 873 9.52 -10.35 -12.96
N ARG A 874 9.33 -10.80 -11.71
CA ARG A 874 10.23 -11.72 -10.97
C ARG A 874 10.41 -13.13 -11.59
N HIS A 875 9.57 -13.52 -12.56
CA HIS A 875 9.55 -14.89 -13.10
C HIS A 875 10.51 -15.12 -14.28
N LEU A 876 11.23 -14.08 -14.68
CA LEU A 876 12.15 -14.05 -15.83
C LEU A 876 13.53 -14.70 -15.52
N LEU A 877 13.70 -15.23 -14.31
CA LEU A 877 14.96 -15.69 -13.74
C LEU A 877 15.16 -17.17 -14.02
N ILE A 878 15.63 -17.50 -15.23
CA ILE A 878 16.11 -18.84 -15.53
C ILE A 878 17.63 -18.82 -15.44
N SER A 879 18.16 -19.54 -14.44
CA SER A 879 19.55 -19.99 -14.45
C SER A 879 19.56 -21.51 -14.33
N THR A 880 20.35 -22.16 -15.17
CA THR A 880 21.26 -23.31 -14.92
C THR A 880 21.16 -24.42 -15.97
N ALA A 881 22.28 -24.78 -16.59
CA ALA A 881 22.99 -26.06 -16.40
C ALA A 881 24.09 -26.26 -17.48
N ASN A 882 24.97 -27.22 -17.20
CA ASN A 882 26.17 -27.66 -17.94
C ASN A 882 26.01 -27.71 -19.46
N LEU A 883 27.15 -27.60 -20.15
CA LEU A 883 27.27 -27.61 -21.61
C LEU A 883 26.62 -28.88 -22.17
N ALA A 884 25.34 -28.82 -22.48
CA ALA A 884 24.67 -29.86 -23.24
C ALA A 884 25.25 -29.78 -24.65
N VAL A 885 26.15 -30.71 -24.96
CA VAL A 885 26.52 -31.06 -26.33
C VAL A 885 25.22 -31.27 -27.10
N PRO A 886 25.08 -30.82 -28.37
CA PRO A 886 23.88 -31.09 -29.15
C PRO A 886 23.56 -32.59 -29.06
N PHE A 887 22.33 -32.88 -28.62
CA PHE A 887 21.75 -34.22 -28.55
C PHE A 887 22.21 -35.15 -27.40
N GLN A 888 23.02 -34.69 -26.43
CA GLN A 888 23.28 -35.46 -25.20
C GLN A 888 22.18 -35.22 -24.15
N GLN A 889 21.76 -36.30 -23.46
CA GLN A 889 20.85 -36.20 -22.32
C GLN A 889 21.50 -35.38 -21.21
N SER A 890 20.99 -34.18 -20.97
CA SER A 890 21.17 -33.52 -19.68
C SER A 890 19.98 -33.87 -18.80
N SER A 891 20.21 -34.50 -17.66
CA SER A 891 19.17 -34.80 -16.66
C SER A 891 18.49 -33.55 -16.10
N ALA A 892 19.03 -32.36 -16.39
CA ALA A 892 18.44 -31.08 -16.00
C ALA A 892 17.29 -30.62 -16.92
N TYR A 893 17.15 -31.21 -18.12
CA TYR A 893 16.15 -30.80 -19.11
C TYR A 893 15.21 -31.95 -19.47
N LYS A 894 13.92 -31.66 -19.73
CA LYS A 894 12.95 -32.62 -20.30
C LYS A 894 13.21 -32.87 -21.80
N ALA A 895 14.48 -33.01 -22.17
CA ALA A 895 14.94 -33.24 -23.53
C ALA A 895 14.87 -34.73 -23.86
N SER A 896 14.30 -35.04 -25.02
CA SER A 896 14.36 -36.37 -25.60
C SER A 896 15.76 -36.67 -26.13
N VAL A 897 16.16 -37.95 -26.15
CA VAL A 897 17.42 -38.35 -26.81
C VAL A 897 17.35 -37.90 -28.26
N GLY A 898 18.37 -37.19 -28.74
CA GLY A 898 18.38 -36.72 -30.12
C GLY A 898 17.67 -35.38 -30.38
N GLU A 899 17.21 -34.64 -29.34
CA GLU A 899 16.71 -33.26 -29.49
C GLU A 899 17.81 -32.19 -29.41
N SER A 900 17.69 -31.15 -30.24
CA SER A 900 18.57 -29.98 -30.20
C SER A 900 18.32 -29.16 -28.94
N ALA A 901 19.40 -28.72 -28.29
CA ALA A 901 19.32 -27.87 -27.10
C ALA A 901 18.61 -26.53 -27.37
N VAL A 902 18.70 -26.01 -28.60
CA VAL A 902 17.99 -24.79 -29.00
C VAL A 902 16.48 -25.01 -29.00
N LEU A 903 16.02 -26.12 -29.60
CA LEU A 903 14.60 -26.47 -29.67
C LEU A 903 14.00 -26.69 -28.28
N THR A 904 14.74 -27.35 -27.39
CA THR A 904 14.31 -27.59 -26.01
C THR A 904 14.10 -26.27 -25.27
N GLU A 905 15.09 -25.38 -25.28
CA GLU A 905 15.00 -24.08 -24.58
C GLU A 905 13.88 -23.19 -25.14
N ILE A 906 13.74 -23.10 -26.46
CA ILE A 906 12.62 -22.35 -27.08
C ILE A 906 11.28 -22.88 -26.57
N SER A 907 11.10 -24.21 -26.59
CA SER A 907 9.83 -24.82 -26.20
C SER A 907 9.54 -24.67 -24.70
N ASP A 908 10.57 -24.75 -23.86
CA ASP A 908 10.45 -24.56 -22.41
C ASP A 908 10.09 -23.11 -22.07
N TRP A 909 10.62 -22.14 -22.82
CA TRP A 909 10.25 -20.72 -22.67
C TRP A 909 8.80 -20.47 -23.08
N VAL A 910 8.38 -21.02 -24.23
CA VAL A 910 7.00 -20.91 -24.69
C VAL A 910 6.04 -21.57 -23.69
N ALA A 911 6.39 -22.75 -23.17
CA ALA A 911 5.58 -23.42 -22.15
C ALA A 911 5.43 -22.56 -20.88
N LYS A 912 6.51 -21.94 -20.40
CA LYS A 912 6.46 -21.03 -19.24
C LYS A 912 5.59 -19.79 -19.48
N ASP A 913 5.63 -19.21 -20.67
CA ASP A 913 4.73 -18.08 -20.98
C ASP A 913 3.28 -18.52 -21.16
N ILE A 914 3.02 -19.68 -21.77
CA ILE A 914 1.66 -20.26 -21.83
C ILE A 914 1.13 -20.50 -20.40
N GLU A 915 1.92 -21.09 -19.51
CA GLU A 915 1.56 -21.22 -18.08
C GLU A 915 1.29 -19.86 -17.45
N SER A 916 2.08 -18.84 -17.79
CA SER A 916 1.89 -17.48 -17.27
C SER A 916 0.61 -16.82 -17.77
N LEU A 917 0.19 -17.05 -19.03
CA LEU A 917 -1.09 -16.55 -19.55
C LEU A 917 -2.27 -17.09 -18.76
N PHE A 918 -2.17 -18.34 -18.29
CA PHE A 918 -3.20 -18.98 -17.48
C PHE A 918 -2.93 -18.86 -15.98
N ARG A 919 -1.96 -18.04 -15.52
CA ARG A 919 -1.61 -17.95 -14.08
C ARG A 919 -2.80 -17.54 -13.21
N GLU A 920 -3.68 -16.70 -13.74
CA GLU A 920 -4.93 -16.26 -13.08
C GLU A 920 -5.91 -17.40 -12.79
N PHE A 921 -5.77 -18.52 -13.50
CA PHE A 921 -6.52 -19.76 -13.34
C PHE A 921 -6.03 -20.64 -12.17
N GLY A 922 -4.87 -20.32 -11.56
CA GLY A 922 -4.20 -21.15 -10.56
C GLY A 922 -5.16 -21.78 -9.55
N ARG A 923 -5.18 -23.13 -9.50
CA ARG A 923 -6.07 -23.93 -8.65
C ARG A 923 -6.04 -23.39 -7.20
N PRO A 924 -7.20 -23.32 -6.53
CA PRO A 924 -7.30 -22.88 -5.14
C PRO A 924 -6.46 -23.73 -4.17
#